data_AF-A0A956BLR4-F1
#
_entry.id   AF-A0A956BLR4-F1
#
_cell.length_a   1.000
_cell.length_b   1.000
_cell.length_c   1.000
_cell.angle_alpha   90.00
_cell.angle_beta   90.00
_cell.angle_gamma   90.00
#
_symmetry.space_group_name_H-M   'P 1'
#
loop_
_entity.id
_entity.type
_entity.pdbx_description
1 polymer ?
#
loop_
_entity_poly.entity_id
_entity_poly.type
_entity_poly.pdbx_seq_one_letter_code
_entity_poly.pdbx_strand_id
1 'polypeptide(L)'
;MKPVRMLLVVSTDADRLPEEPGVICVTAEEYLEGVHVGTRTPCRVLNLCREQEYLSSGYYVSLIADARGQEVEPSIDTIVRLQDPASVKRQLLELGLAAGEEGDEVRGHVLGGQATEPRFRTIGRSVHSAFPHPLLELTMVKTARGWRVRDVRAITIGSLDGNERSRLVAAFYGRRATAPRASVAFSLGVLYDQAGPNRPSTTDTIEKLIRVGNRMGVAVEPFGLGEIGRVADHDALFIRNVTGVHEPSFAFVQRAASLGMPVIDDPRSILRCCNKVYLQELLGRSGVSTPPTLLATPRTTFEELADTLGSPVVAKLPDGSFSQGVKKIASAADWARVGAEWFAQSPLLVVQGYMPTAYDWRVTVLDGRPLFVARYYMAKGHWQIARAKEGHVSYGKVEAVPRRTADPEVVALACTAAGLVGDGLYGVDLKQTDDGVVVIEINDNPNLDTGYDDAADGDVIYEDLFRWFDDRIERSGGALHAALDRKPLRAPIEVARSPVAEPYKAYEVVGLELEYPIVDDRLEPIGAVADTLRELAGRPTSDLELGVVGLSNEIMDHVLELKTNRPLASLGDSEIVLAELVKRLSSLLAVRGARLLPTAMHPWLDPARTRIWSRSGRKIYATYERLFNLRTHGWANVQAMHVNLPLGTDEEAVAMMNAARLLIPYLPGLSASSPMYDGQLQEAVDNRLAWIIQHQARIPESCGDIVPEHISTLAAYRKDVLGPMYAAVDRLPDAQVLRREFFNARGAVFKFSRHSMEVRVLDTQECVKMDVAVAAFTRHGLRWLASKPLPTVDQGVLVADFRSTVWHGTGARVTAPHFLAQGGTTREVLQAVLEGARTVCPPDELHYLDIAEGVIREGSLSERMAAVLRPHASDPQALGRATRRLYDELADCLADNQPWAGRNLW
;
A
#
# COMPACT_ATOMS: atom_id res chain seq x y z
N MET A 1 11.82 38.33 -9.65
CA MET A 1 11.01 37.52 -10.60
C MET A 1 9.93 36.81 -9.81
N LYS A 2 8.67 36.83 -10.28
CA LYS A 2 7.60 35.99 -9.69
C LYS A 2 7.95 34.51 -9.90
N PRO A 3 7.68 33.61 -8.95
CA PRO A 3 7.96 32.19 -9.13
C PRO A 3 7.20 31.62 -10.33
N VAL A 4 7.89 30.85 -11.16
CA VAL A 4 7.30 30.14 -12.30
C VAL A 4 6.51 28.95 -11.75
N ARG A 5 5.19 28.98 -11.93
CA ARG A 5 4.26 27.92 -11.49
C ARG A 5 3.96 26.92 -12.59
N MET A 6 4.12 27.31 -13.86
CA MET A 6 3.76 26.49 -15.00
C MET A 6 4.67 26.77 -16.21
N LEU A 7 5.11 25.71 -16.89
CA LEU A 7 5.83 25.75 -18.16
C LEU A 7 4.93 25.17 -19.25
N LEU A 8 4.75 25.91 -20.33
CA LEU A 8 4.14 25.39 -21.55
C LEU A 8 5.25 25.03 -22.54
N VAL A 9 5.32 23.78 -22.94
CA VAL A 9 6.36 23.31 -23.87
C VAL A 9 5.72 23.04 -25.22
N VAL A 10 6.15 23.74 -26.27
CA VAL A 10 5.60 23.64 -27.63
C VAL A 10 6.68 23.19 -28.63
N SER A 11 6.30 22.67 -29.79
CA SER A 11 7.29 22.24 -30.80
C SER A 11 7.97 23.40 -31.52
N THR A 12 7.26 24.51 -31.77
CA THR A 12 7.76 25.64 -32.57
C THR A 12 7.29 26.98 -32.00
N ASP A 13 7.97 28.07 -32.35
CA ASP A 13 7.56 29.42 -31.93
C ASP A 13 6.17 29.83 -32.42
N ALA A 14 5.72 29.30 -33.56
CA ALA A 14 4.38 29.54 -34.11
C ALA A 14 3.26 28.94 -33.24
N ASP A 15 3.60 28.02 -32.34
CA ASP A 15 2.66 27.36 -31.42
C ASP A 15 2.61 28.01 -30.04
N ARG A 16 3.44 29.04 -29.78
CA ARG A 16 3.46 29.70 -28.48
C ARG A 16 2.08 30.25 -28.11
N LEU A 17 1.68 29.94 -26.89
CA LEU A 17 0.48 30.51 -26.26
C LEU A 17 0.87 31.76 -25.48
N PRO A 18 -0.05 32.72 -25.28
CA PRO A 18 0.23 33.94 -24.52
C PRO A 18 0.74 33.62 -23.12
N GLU A 19 1.76 34.35 -22.67
CA GLU A 19 2.29 34.21 -21.31
C GLU A 19 1.48 35.05 -20.31
N GLU A 20 1.34 34.54 -19.09
CA GLU A 20 0.67 35.19 -17.96
C GLU A 20 1.62 35.19 -16.74
N PRO A 21 1.41 36.02 -15.70
CA PRO A 21 2.28 36.02 -14.53
C PRO A 21 2.46 34.62 -13.92
N GLY A 22 3.69 34.11 -13.94
CA GLY A 22 4.07 32.79 -13.44
C GLY A 22 3.91 31.63 -14.43
N VAL A 23 3.52 31.89 -15.68
CA VAL A 23 3.51 30.92 -16.78
C VAL A 23 4.55 31.34 -17.82
N ILE A 24 5.42 30.42 -18.23
CA ILE A 24 6.40 30.65 -19.30
C ILE A 24 6.13 29.66 -20.43
N CYS A 25 6.17 30.12 -21.68
CA CYS A 25 6.06 29.27 -22.85
C CYS A 25 7.41 29.15 -23.56
N VAL A 26 7.85 27.91 -23.75
CA VAL A 26 9.19 27.56 -24.25
C VAL A 26 9.06 26.52 -25.35
N THR A 27 10.03 26.46 -26.26
CA THR A 27 10.09 25.38 -27.24
C THR A 27 10.64 24.10 -26.58
N ALA A 28 10.38 22.95 -27.22
CA ALA A 28 10.92 21.66 -26.78
C ALA A 28 12.45 21.70 -26.75
N GLU A 29 13.09 22.29 -27.77
CA GLU A 29 14.54 22.47 -27.84
C GLU A 29 15.06 23.28 -26.64
N GLU A 30 14.49 24.46 -26.39
CA GLU A 30 14.87 25.30 -25.24
C GLU A 30 14.70 24.54 -23.90
N TYR A 31 13.65 23.71 -23.78
CA TYR A 31 13.37 22.90 -22.59
C TYR A 31 14.37 21.77 -22.36
N LEU A 32 14.76 21.09 -23.44
CA LEU A 32 15.72 19.98 -23.41
C LEU A 32 17.15 20.48 -23.17
N GLU A 33 17.54 21.60 -23.79
CA GLU A 33 18.83 22.24 -23.61
C GLU A 33 19.02 22.89 -22.22
N GLY A 34 17.94 22.98 -21.45
CA GLY A 34 17.99 23.49 -20.08
C GLY A 34 18.11 25.01 -20.00
N VAL A 35 17.67 25.76 -21.02
CA VAL A 35 17.70 27.24 -21.04
C VAL A 35 16.86 27.86 -19.89
N HIS A 36 16.09 27.03 -19.16
CA HIS A 36 15.19 27.43 -18.07
C HIS A 36 15.78 27.28 -16.66
N VAL A 37 17.12 27.21 -16.51
CA VAL A 37 17.80 27.13 -15.21
C VAL A 37 17.50 28.38 -14.38
N GLY A 38 16.55 28.24 -13.45
CA GLY A 38 16.03 29.32 -12.61
C GLY A 38 14.62 29.06 -12.07
N THR A 39 13.93 28.04 -12.59
CA THR A 39 12.64 27.58 -12.05
C THR A 39 12.86 26.75 -10.78
N ARG A 40 12.25 27.15 -9.67
CA ARG A 40 12.25 26.35 -8.42
C ARG A 40 11.27 25.17 -8.58
N THR A 41 11.71 23.97 -8.26
CA THR A 41 10.86 22.79 -8.10
C THR A 41 10.02 22.89 -6.82
N PRO A 42 8.73 22.44 -6.85
CA PRO A 42 8.01 21.84 -7.98
C PRO A 42 7.31 22.88 -8.88
N CYS A 43 7.31 22.66 -10.20
CA CYS A 43 6.53 23.43 -11.18
C CYS A 43 5.80 22.49 -12.17
N ARG A 44 4.64 22.90 -12.69
CA ARG A 44 3.84 22.09 -13.63
C ARG A 44 4.30 22.27 -15.08
N VAL A 45 4.41 21.20 -15.85
CA VAL A 45 4.79 21.21 -17.27
C VAL A 45 3.60 20.74 -18.10
N LEU A 46 3.09 21.60 -18.99
CA LEU A 46 2.11 21.21 -20.00
C LEU A 46 2.85 21.01 -21.32
N ASN A 47 2.97 19.76 -21.70
CA ASN A 47 3.63 19.35 -22.92
C ASN A 47 2.60 19.37 -24.08
N LEU A 48 2.72 20.41 -24.90
CA LEU A 48 1.88 20.73 -26.06
C LEU A 48 2.65 20.48 -27.37
N CYS A 49 3.74 19.70 -27.33
CA CYS A 49 4.50 19.33 -28.52
C CYS A 49 3.61 18.58 -29.52
N ARG A 50 3.81 18.86 -30.81
CA ARG A 50 3.08 18.23 -31.92
C ARG A 50 3.40 16.75 -32.07
N GLU A 51 4.65 16.39 -31.81
CA GLU A 51 5.15 15.02 -31.94
C GLU A 51 5.39 14.44 -30.55
N GLN A 52 4.65 13.39 -30.19
CA GLN A 52 4.79 12.70 -28.90
C GLN A 52 5.02 11.19 -29.08
N GLU A 53 5.41 10.76 -30.27
CA GLU A 53 5.80 9.36 -30.53
C GLU A 53 7.05 8.97 -29.73
N TYR A 54 7.24 7.68 -29.50
CA TYR A 54 8.42 7.18 -28.81
C TYR A 54 9.72 7.74 -29.44
N LEU A 55 10.60 8.31 -28.62
CA LEU A 55 11.83 9.02 -29.00
C LEU A 55 11.66 10.39 -29.70
N SER A 56 10.45 10.94 -29.79
CA SER A 56 10.26 12.32 -30.26
C SER A 56 10.67 13.36 -29.21
N SER A 57 10.84 14.62 -29.62
CA SER A 57 11.11 15.73 -28.69
C SER A 57 10.02 15.87 -27.62
N GLY A 58 8.74 15.71 -27.98
CA GLY A 58 7.64 15.73 -27.02
C GLY A 58 7.69 14.56 -26.03
N TYR A 59 8.09 13.36 -26.47
CA TYR A 59 8.31 12.23 -25.55
C TYR A 59 9.44 12.54 -24.54
N TYR A 60 10.56 13.10 -25.01
CA TYR A 60 11.68 13.49 -24.16
C TYR A 60 11.35 14.62 -23.19
N VAL A 61 10.49 15.57 -23.58
CA VAL A 61 9.99 16.62 -22.67
C VAL A 61 9.28 15.99 -21.47
N SER A 62 8.37 15.04 -21.68
CA SER A 62 7.68 14.35 -20.58
C SER A 62 8.62 13.48 -19.75
N LEU A 63 9.59 12.80 -20.37
CA LEU A 63 10.60 12.00 -19.67
C LEU A 63 11.51 12.85 -18.78
N ILE A 64 12.00 13.98 -19.29
CA ILE A 64 12.91 14.86 -18.56
C ILE A 64 12.17 15.65 -17.49
N ALA A 65 10.91 16.05 -17.72
CA ALA A 65 10.09 16.69 -16.71
C ALA A 65 9.87 15.77 -15.49
N ASP A 66 9.55 14.50 -15.73
CA ASP A 66 9.42 13.47 -14.68
C ASP A 66 10.75 13.28 -13.92
N ALA A 67 11.87 13.13 -14.63
CA ALA A 67 13.20 13.02 -14.04
C ALA A 67 13.63 14.26 -13.22
N ARG A 68 13.09 15.44 -13.54
CA ARG A 68 13.32 16.70 -12.81
C ARG A 68 12.36 16.89 -11.62
N GLY A 69 11.44 15.95 -11.36
CA GLY A 69 10.42 16.08 -10.31
C GLY A 69 9.38 17.16 -10.61
N GLN A 70 9.15 17.46 -11.88
CA GLN A 70 8.13 18.40 -12.35
C GLN A 70 6.82 17.67 -12.66
N GLU A 71 5.68 18.27 -12.36
CA GLU A 71 4.37 17.67 -12.62
C GLU A 71 4.03 17.82 -14.11
N VAL A 72 4.17 16.77 -14.93
CA VAL A 72 4.00 16.84 -16.38
C VAL A 72 2.71 16.23 -16.92
N GLU A 73 2.07 16.91 -17.87
CA GLU A 73 0.89 16.45 -18.59
C GLU A 73 1.07 16.62 -20.12
N PRO A 74 1.00 15.54 -20.93
CA PRO A 74 0.80 14.15 -20.52
C PRO A 74 2.05 13.51 -19.93
N SER A 75 1.87 12.50 -19.07
CA SER A 75 2.96 11.62 -18.63
C SER A 75 3.37 10.66 -19.75
N ILE A 76 4.54 10.03 -19.61
CA ILE A 76 5.01 9.00 -20.56
C ILE A 76 4.01 7.86 -20.69
N ASP A 77 3.45 7.42 -19.56
CA ASP A 77 2.48 6.34 -19.53
C ASP A 77 1.18 6.72 -20.26
N THR A 78 0.71 7.96 -20.14
CA THR A 78 -0.44 8.45 -20.93
C THR A 78 -0.13 8.50 -22.42
N ILE A 79 1.07 8.96 -22.81
CA ILE A 79 1.52 8.99 -24.21
C ILE A 79 1.50 7.57 -24.81
N VAL A 80 2.10 6.59 -24.12
CA VAL A 80 2.15 5.19 -24.57
C VAL A 80 0.76 4.58 -24.64
N ARG A 81 -0.11 4.84 -23.65
CA ARG A 81 -1.47 4.30 -23.63
C ARG A 81 -2.34 4.84 -24.77
N LEU A 82 -2.22 6.12 -25.14
CA LEU A 82 -2.96 6.71 -26.24
C LEU A 82 -2.48 6.23 -27.63
N GLN A 83 -1.28 5.65 -27.71
CA GLN A 83 -0.74 5.04 -28.93
C GLN A 83 -1.18 3.59 -29.15
N ASP A 84 -1.75 2.93 -28.13
CA ASP A 84 -2.26 1.57 -28.22
C ASP A 84 -3.80 1.55 -28.25
N PRO A 85 -4.42 1.31 -29.43
CA PRO A 85 -5.88 1.23 -29.57
C PRO A 85 -6.54 0.17 -28.66
N ALA A 86 -5.83 -0.92 -28.34
CA ALA A 86 -6.36 -1.98 -27.48
C ALA A 86 -6.44 -1.51 -26.02
N SER A 87 -5.42 -0.77 -25.56
CA SER A 87 -5.41 -0.10 -24.25
C SER A 87 -6.54 0.92 -24.13
N VAL A 88 -6.69 1.80 -25.14
CA VAL A 88 -7.76 2.81 -25.17
C VAL A 88 -9.14 2.14 -25.08
N LYS A 89 -9.40 1.13 -25.92
CA LYS A 89 -10.69 0.40 -25.93
C LYS A 89 -10.99 -0.26 -24.59
N ARG A 90 -9.99 -0.90 -23.96
CA ARG A 90 -10.16 -1.55 -22.64
C ARG A 90 -10.53 -0.55 -21.57
N GLN A 91 -9.82 0.57 -21.50
CA GLN A 91 -10.06 1.57 -20.46
C GLN A 91 -11.42 2.28 -20.66
N LEU A 92 -11.85 2.51 -21.90
CA LEU A 92 -13.22 2.99 -22.17
C LEU A 92 -14.30 1.99 -21.77
N LEU A 93 -14.05 0.67 -21.92
CA LEU A 93 -14.96 -0.38 -21.48
C LEU A 93 -15.09 -0.40 -19.94
N GLU A 94 -13.98 -0.29 -19.23
CA GLU A 94 -13.94 -0.23 -17.77
C GLU A 94 -14.71 0.98 -17.23
N LEU A 95 -14.65 2.12 -17.94
CA LEU A 95 -15.40 3.34 -17.59
C LEU A 95 -16.88 3.27 -18.00
N GLY A 96 -17.33 2.20 -18.66
CA GLY A 96 -18.68 2.08 -19.21
C GLY A 96 -18.99 3.09 -20.33
N LEU A 97 -17.95 3.69 -20.92
CA LEU A 97 -18.05 4.73 -21.94
C LEU A 97 -17.94 4.20 -23.36
N ALA A 98 -17.45 2.97 -23.58
CA ALA A 98 -17.23 2.41 -24.91
C ALA A 98 -18.51 2.26 -25.76
N ALA A 99 -18.40 2.55 -27.06
CA ALA A 99 -19.44 2.32 -28.07
C ALA A 99 -19.22 0.99 -28.82
N GLY A 100 -20.31 0.45 -29.40
CA GLY A 100 -20.24 -0.57 -30.45
C GLY A 100 -19.96 0.04 -31.83
N GLU A 101 -19.96 -0.78 -32.89
CA GLU A 101 -19.56 -0.36 -34.24
C GLU A 101 -20.65 0.38 -35.04
N GLU A 102 -21.91 0.38 -34.60
CA GLU A 102 -23.04 0.96 -35.37
C GLU A 102 -23.52 2.31 -34.81
N GLY A 103 -23.68 3.30 -35.70
CA GLY A 103 -24.36 4.58 -35.45
C GLY A 103 -23.63 5.80 -36.03
N ASP A 104 -24.35 6.93 -36.15
CA ASP A 104 -23.78 8.17 -36.67
C ASP A 104 -22.67 8.72 -35.76
N GLU A 105 -21.58 9.15 -36.39
CA GLU A 105 -20.38 9.62 -35.71
C GLU A 105 -20.39 11.13 -35.50
N VAL A 106 -20.03 11.56 -34.29
CA VAL A 106 -19.76 12.97 -33.99
C VAL A 106 -18.38 13.10 -33.37
N ARG A 107 -17.54 14.01 -33.88
CA ARG A 107 -16.24 14.31 -33.29
C ARG A 107 -16.32 15.55 -32.40
N GLY A 108 -15.57 15.55 -31.31
CA GLY A 108 -15.45 16.70 -30.42
C GLY A 108 -14.12 16.71 -29.70
N HIS A 109 -13.60 17.91 -29.42
CA HIS A 109 -12.32 18.06 -28.72
C HIS A 109 -12.51 18.17 -27.21
N VAL A 110 -11.52 17.75 -26.45
CA VAL A 110 -11.39 17.98 -25.00
C VAL A 110 -10.09 18.72 -24.76
N LEU A 111 -10.20 19.96 -24.27
CA LEU A 111 -9.10 20.90 -24.09
C LEU A 111 -8.93 21.15 -22.60
N GLY A 112 -7.82 20.68 -22.01
CA GLY A 112 -7.55 20.78 -20.57
C GLY A 112 -8.68 20.21 -19.70
N GLY A 113 -9.26 19.09 -20.10
CA GLY A 113 -10.39 18.44 -19.43
C GLY A 113 -11.77 19.04 -19.71
N GLN A 114 -11.89 20.03 -20.60
CA GLN A 114 -13.18 20.62 -21.00
C GLN A 114 -13.55 20.22 -22.43
N ALA A 115 -14.67 19.51 -22.59
CA ALA A 115 -15.21 19.20 -23.92
C ALA A 115 -15.69 20.48 -24.63
N THR A 116 -15.35 20.64 -25.91
CA THR A 116 -15.78 21.78 -26.73
C THR A 116 -17.26 21.75 -27.05
N GLU A 117 -17.86 20.56 -27.08
CA GLU A 117 -19.30 20.36 -27.17
C GLU A 117 -19.95 20.21 -25.77
N PRO A 118 -20.92 21.07 -25.40
CA PRO A 118 -21.53 21.04 -24.06
C PRO A 118 -22.15 19.69 -23.67
N ARG A 119 -22.73 18.97 -24.64
CA ARG A 119 -23.36 17.66 -24.43
C ARG A 119 -22.36 16.54 -24.08
N PHE A 120 -21.07 16.73 -24.36
CA PHE A 120 -20.01 15.77 -24.02
C PHE A 120 -19.21 16.18 -22.78
N ARG A 121 -19.62 17.22 -22.05
CA ARG A 121 -18.86 17.74 -20.89
C ARG A 121 -18.51 16.66 -19.86
N THR A 122 -19.46 15.82 -19.48
CA THR A 122 -19.24 14.73 -18.50
C THR A 122 -18.34 13.63 -19.06
N ILE A 123 -18.54 13.27 -20.33
CA ILE A 123 -17.75 12.25 -21.03
C ILE A 123 -16.32 12.73 -21.22
N GLY A 124 -16.12 13.97 -21.66
CA GLY A 124 -14.81 14.58 -21.83
C GLY A 124 -14.01 14.69 -20.55
N ARG A 125 -14.64 15.01 -19.41
CA ARG A 125 -13.98 14.97 -18.10
C ARG A 125 -13.55 13.54 -17.71
N SER A 126 -14.42 12.57 -17.93
CA SER A 126 -14.14 11.16 -17.61
C SER A 126 -13.01 10.61 -18.49
N VAL A 127 -13.00 10.96 -19.79
CA VAL A 127 -11.94 10.57 -20.72
C VAL A 127 -10.62 11.28 -20.40
N HIS A 128 -10.63 12.57 -20.06
CA HIS A 128 -9.41 13.29 -19.65
C HIS A 128 -8.83 12.77 -18.33
N SER A 129 -9.68 12.38 -17.37
CA SER A 129 -9.24 11.73 -16.14
C SER A 129 -8.58 10.37 -16.41
N ALA A 130 -9.12 9.60 -17.37
CA ALA A 130 -8.57 8.32 -17.78
C ALA A 130 -7.27 8.44 -18.59
N PHE A 131 -7.18 9.48 -19.42
CA PHE A 131 -6.03 9.82 -20.25
C PHE A 131 -5.65 11.30 -20.02
N PRO A 132 -4.89 11.63 -18.96
CA PRO A 132 -4.49 13.00 -18.64
C PRO A 132 -3.59 13.59 -19.73
N HIS A 133 -4.23 14.20 -20.74
CA HIS A 133 -3.60 14.75 -21.92
C HIS A 133 -4.22 16.12 -22.22
N PRO A 134 -3.42 17.17 -22.50
CA PRO A 134 -3.96 18.53 -22.64
C PRO A 134 -4.93 18.68 -23.81
N LEU A 135 -4.76 17.87 -24.85
CA LEU A 135 -5.44 17.95 -26.14
C LEU A 135 -5.94 16.59 -26.61
N LEU A 136 -7.24 16.33 -26.52
CA LEU A 136 -7.84 15.08 -27.01
C LEU A 136 -8.94 15.34 -28.04
N GLU A 137 -9.09 14.44 -29.01
CA GLU A 137 -10.28 14.31 -29.85
C GLU A 137 -11.04 13.05 -29.43
N LEU A 138 -12.35 13.19 -29.25
CA LEU A 138 -13.29 12.11 -29.02
C LEU A 138 -14.06 11.84 -30.30
N THR A 139 -14.16 10.57 -30.66
CA THR A 139 -15.15 10.12 -31.63
C THR A 139 -16.32 9.48 -30.90
N MET A 140 -17.48 10.12 -30.98
CA MET A 140 -18.70 9.78 -30.26
C MET A 140 -19.72 9.08 -31.17
N VAL A 141 -20.48 8.15 -30.63
CA VAL A 141 -21.61 7.48 -31.28
C VAL A 141 -22.86 7.59 -30.40
N LYS A 142 -24.01 7.83 -31.02
CA LYS A 142 -25.29 7.82 -30.31
C LYS A 142 -25.86 6.40 -30.26
N THR A 143 -25.95 5.82 -29.06
CA THR A 143 -26.54 4.50 -28.82
C THR A 143 -27.91 4.60 -28.15
N ALA A 144 -28.64 3.48 -28.06
CA ALA A 144 -29.89 3.41 -27.29
C ALA A 144 -29.73 3.78 -25.81
N ARG A 145 -28.50 3.67 -25.26
CA ARG A 145 -28.14 4.02 -23.87
C ARG A 145 -27.48 5.41 -23.75
N GLY A 146 -27.62 6.24 -24.79
CA GLY A 146 -27.03 7.57 -24.87
C GLY A 146 -25.71 7.61 -25.64
N TRP A 147 -24.98 8.73 -25.52
CA TRP A 147 -23.70 8.91 -26.19
C TRP A 147 -22.62 8.01 -25.59
N ARG A 148 -21.79 7.43 -26.46
CA ARG A 148 -20.66 6.56 -26.10
C ARG A 148 -19.43 6.94 -26.93
N VAL A 149 -18.26 6.66 -26.39
CA VAL A 149 -16.95 6.94 -26.98
C VAL A 149 -16.53 5.73 -27.79
N ARG A 150 -16.32 5.91 -29.09
CA ARG A 150 -15.74 4.89 -29.97
C ARG A 150 -14.23 4.97 -30.00
N ASP A 151 -13.68 6.18 -30.01
CA ASP A 151 -12.24 6.39 -30.10
C ASP A 151 -11.81 7.66 -29.34
N VAL A 152 -10.57 7.64 -28.86
CA VAL A 152 -9.90 8.76 -28.19
C VAL A 152 -8.51 8.89 -28.78
N ARG A 153 -8.17 10.08 -29.28
CA ARG A 153 -6.86 10.34 -29.85
C ARG A 153 -6.25 11.60 -29.27
N ALA A 154 -4.93 11.61 -29.09
CA ALA A 154 -4.18 12.84 -28.89
C ALA A 154 -4.22 13.67 -30.19
N ILE A 155 -4.48 14.97 -30.05
CA ILE A 155 -4.38 15.93 -31.15
C ILE A 155 -3.31 16.98 -30.83
N THR A 156 -2.89 17.73 -31.86
CA THR A 156 -1.79 18.69 -31.71
C THR A 156 -2.31 20.11 -31.55
N ILE A 157 -1.53 20.98 -30.92
CA ILE A 157 -1.87 22.40 -30.82
C ILE A 157 -2.03 23.09 -32.19
N GLY A 158 -1.43 22.51 -33.23
CA GLY A 158 -1.57 22.96 -34.62
C GLY A 158 -2.95 22.70 -35.22
N SER A 159 -3.73 21.75 -34.69
CA SER A 159 -5.09 21.45 -35.19
C SER A 159 -6.18 22.32 -34.57
N LEU A 160 -5.84 23.18 -33.60
CA LEU A 160 -6.80 24.04 -32.90
C LEU A 160 -7.00 25.37 -33.64
N ASP A 161 -8.25 25.80 -33.77
CA ASP A 161 -8.58 27.15 -34.22
C ASP A 161 -8.31 28.22 -33.13
N GLY A 162 -8.45 29.50 -33.48
CA GLY A 162 -8.19 30.60 -32.54
C GLY A 162 -9.11 30.62 -31.30
N ASN A 163 -10.34 30.14 -31.43
CA ASN A 163 -11.31 30.04 -30.33
C ASN A 163 -10.98 28.84 -29.43
N GLU A 164 -10.56 27.72 -29.99
CA GLU A 164 -10.10 26.55 -29.26
C GLU A 164 -8.79 26.80 -28.52
N ARG A 165 -7.82 27.49 -29.14
CA ARG A 165 -6.60 27.97 -28.44
C ARG A 165 -6.98 28.86 -27.26
N SER A 166 -7.94 29.76 -27.43
CA SER A 166 -8.44 30.61 -26.34
C SER A 166 -9.12 29.81 -25.22
N ARG A 167 -9.85 28.74 -25.55
CA ARG A 167 -10.47 27.84 -24.57
C ARG A 167 -9.43 27.01 -23.81
N LEU A 168 -8.39 26.52 -24.50
CA LEU A 168 -7.26 25.83 -23.89
C LEU A 168 -6.53 26.72 -22.89
N VAL A 169 -6.20 27.94 -23.31
CA VAL A 169 -5.65 29.01 -22.46
C VAL A 169 -6.56 29.26 -21.27
N ALA A 170 -7.88 29.40 -21.47
CA ALA A 170 -8.83 29.58 -20.36
C ALA A 170 -8.93 28.35 -19.43
N ALA A 171 -8.76 27.13 -19.93
CA ALA A 171 -8.78 25.92 -19.12
C ALA A 171 -7.60 25.86 -18.14
N PHE A 172 -6.42 26.34 -18.56
CA PHE A 172 -5.21 26.32 -17.74
C PHE A 172 -4.93 27.63 -16.99
N TYR A 173 -5.28 28.78 -17.56
CA TYR A 173 -5.05 30.12 -16.99
C TYR A 173 -6.27 30.68 -16.26
N GLY A 174 -7.48 30.27 -16.66
CA GLY A 174 -8.75 30.72 -16.08
C GLY A 174 -9.05 30.13 -14.71
N ARG A 175 -8.21 29.22 -14.19
CA ARG A 175 -8.13 28.98 -12.75
C ARG A 175 -7.48 30.20 -12.10
N ARG A 176 -8.28 31.26 -11.90
CA ARG A 176 -7.97 32.30 -10.90
C ARG A 176 -7.51 31.57 -9.65
N ALA A 177 -6.33 31.94 -9.14
CA ALA A 177 -5.90 31.53 -7.83
C ALA A 177 -7.07 31.80 -6.88
N THR A 178 -7.70 30.73 -6.39
CA THR A 178 -8.48 30.85 -5.16
C THR A 178 -7.54 31.51 -4.18
N ALA A 179 -8.00 32.60 -3.55
CA ALA A 179 -7.32 33.18 -2.39
C ALA A 179 -6.77 32.04 -1.53
N PRO A 180 -5.56 32.16 -0.96
CA PRO A 180 -4.89 31.07 -0.26
C PRO A 180 -5.92 30.37 0.61
N ARG A 181 -6.31 29.17 0.20
CA ARG A 181 -7.27 28.38 0.97
C ARG A 181 -6.54 28.16 2.29
N ALA A 182 -7.22 28.46 3.39
CA ALA A 182 -6.83 27.92 4.68
C ALA A 182 -6.48 26.45 4.46
N SER A 183 -5.34 26.01 5.02
CA SER A 183 -4.85 24.64 4.89
C SER A 183 -6.02 23.67 5.00
N VAL A 184 -6.35 23.00 3.89
CA VAL A 184 -7.41 21.99 3.92
C VAL A 184 -6.87 20.85 4.77
N ALA A 185 -7.54 20.55 5.89
CA ALA A 185 -7.16 19.47 6.79
C ALA A 185 -7.36 18.11 6.11
N PHE A 186 -8.52 17.91 5.50
CA PHE A 186 -8.86 16.73 4.69
C PHE A 186 -10.03 17.01 3.74
N SER A 187 -10.27 16.08 2.82
CA SER A 187 -11.38 16.07 1.88
C SER A 187 -12.45 15.03 2.25
N LEU A 188 -13.71 15.45 2.31
CA LEU A 188 -14.86 14.60 2.59
C LEU A 188 -15.73 14.45 1.34
N GLY A 189 -15.76 13.23 0.81
CA GLY A 189 -16.69 12.85 -0.24
C GLY A 189 -18.09 12.63 0.33
N VAL A 190 -19.11 13.28 -0.25
CA VAL A 190 -20.50 13.11 0.19
C VAL A 190 -21.31 12.48 -0.94
N LEU A 191 -21.68 11.21 -0.79
CA LEU A 191 -22.56 10.56 -1.77
C LEU A 191 -23.97 11.15 -1.61
N TYR A 192 -24.40 11.93 -2.59
CA TYR A 192 -25.68 12.64 -2.57
C TYR A 192 -26.29 12.73 -3.97
N ASP A 193 -27.42 12.06 -4.17
CA ASP A 193 -28.25 12.21 -5.37
C ASP A 193 -29.43 13.16 -5.11
N GLN A 194 -29.36 14.35 -5.72
CA GLN A 194 -30.35 15.40 -5.55
C GLN A 194 -31.76 14.98 -6.02
N ALA A 195 -31.87 14.02 -6.93
CA ALA A 195 -33.15 13.55 -7.48
C ALA A 195 -33.70 12.29 -6.80
N GLY A 196 -32.98 11.74 -5.80
CA GLY A 196 -33.36 10.48 -5.15
C GLY A 196 -34.60 10.61 -4.25
N PRO A 197 -35.56 9.66 -4.32
CA PRO A 197 -36.65 9.58 -3.35
C PRO A 197 -36.10 9.20 -1.96
N ASN A 198 -36.76 9.67 -0.88
CA ASN A 198 -36.42 9.33 0.52
C ASN A 198 -34.96 9.58 0.91
N ARG A 199 -34.34 10.63 0.36
CA ARG A 199 -33.00 11.06 0.76
C ARG A 199 -32.97 11.43 2.25
N PRO A 200 -31.93 11.04 2.99
CA PRO A 200 -31.85 11.27 4.43
C PRO A 200 -31.27 12.65 4.80
N SER A 201 -30.90 13.46 3.80
CA SER A 201 -30.57 14.88 3.96
C SER A 201 -31.12 15.72 2.81
N THR A 202 -31.54 16.93 3.12
CA THR A 202 -31.97 17.98 2.18
C THR A 202 -30.80 18.67 1.48
N THR A 203 -31.04 19.31 0.32
CA THR A 203 -30.03 20.11 -0.38
C THR A 203 -29.46 21.22 0.52
N ASP A 204 -30.33 21.91 1.27
CA ASP A 204 -29.93 22.96 2.22
C ASP A 204 -28.97 22.42 3.29
N THR A 205 -29.11 21.16 3.69
CA THR A 205 -28.20 20.48 4.61
C THR A 205 -26.85 20.19 3.98
N ILE A 206 -26.81 19.76 2.70
CA ILE A 206 -25.55 19.58 1.98
C ILE A 206 -24.82 20.92 1.81
N GLU A 207 -25.54 21.99 1.49
CA GLU A 207 -24.96 23.34 1.43
C GLU A 207 -24.45 23.81 2.79
N LYS A 208 -25.16 23.48 3.87
CA LYS A 208 -24.73 23.75 5.24
C LYS A 208 -23.48 22.94 5.62
N LEU A 209 -23.40 21.65 5.28
CA LEU A 209 -22.21 20.81 5.44
C LEU A 209 -21.00 21.42 4.74
N ILE A 210 -21.16 21.87 3.49
CA ILE A 210 -20.10 22.56 2.74
C ILE A 210 -19.68 23.86 3.45
N ARG A 211 -20.63 24.65 3.94
CA ARG A 211 -20.35 25.92 4.64
C ARG A 211 -19.60 25.70 5.94
N VAL A 212 -20.08 24.78 6.79
CA VAL A 212 -19.44 24.45 8.08
C VAL A 212 -18.07 23.81 7.84
N GLY A 213 -17.98 22.85 6.92
CA GLY A 213 -16.73 22.18 6.54
C GLY A 213 -15.67 23.18 6.07
N ASN A 214 -16.02 24.11 5.18
CA ASN A 214 -15.08 25.16 4.74
C ASN A 214 -14.60 26.04 5.91
N ARG A 215 -15.44 26.35 6.91
CA ARG A 215 -15.00 27.08 8.12
C ARG A 215 -14.04 26.26 8.97
N MET A 216 -14.18 24.94 8.97
CA MET A 216 -13.31 23.99 9.68
C MET A 216 -12.11 23.54 8.85
N GLY A 217 -11.89 24.08 7.65
CA GLY A 217 -10.81 23.65 6.77
C GLY A 217 -11.02 22.29 6.10
N VAL A 218 -12.24 21.78 6.02
CA VAL A 218 -12.58 20.52 5.35
C VAL A 218 -13.14 20.80 3.95
N ALA A 219 -12.58 20.14 2.93
CA ALA A 219 -13.10 20.21 1.56
C ALA A 219 -14.25 19.20 1.37
N VAL A 220 -15.49 19.67 1.45
CA VAL A 220 -16.69 18.82 1.29
C VAL A 220 -17.12 18.81 -0.17
N GLU A 221 -17.16 17.64 -0.80
CA GLU A 221 -17.50 17.48 -2.21
C GLU A 221 -18.63 16.47 -2.41
N PRO A 222 -19.85 16.92 -2.76
CA PRO A 222 -20.94 16.02 -3.11
C PRO A 222 -20.73 15.42 -4.51
N PHE A 223 -21.10 14.14 -4.66
CA PHE A 223 -21.12 13.43 -5.95
C PHE A 223 -22.24 12.38 -6.00
N GLY A 224 -22.62 11.98 -7.22
CA GLY A 224 -23.76 11.08 -7.45
C GLY A 224 -23.39 9.59 -7.60
N LEU A 225 -24.41 8.73 -7.71
CA LEU A 225 -24.27 7.27 -7.84
C LEU A 225 -23.54 6.80 -9.12
N GLY A 226 -23.37 7.68 -10.11
CA GLY A 226 -22.59 7.41 -11.32
C GLY A 226 -21.08 7.70 -11.20
N GLU A 227 -20.62 8.22 -10.05
CA GLU A 227 -19.27 8.75 -9.86
C GLU A 227 -18.43 7.89 -8.89
N ILE A 228 -18.61 6.57 -8.87
CA ILE A 228 -17.90 5.66 -7.93
C ILE A 228 -16.37 5.76 -7.98
N GLY A 229 -15.80 6.15 -9.13
CA GLY A 229 -14.37 6.42 -9.26
C GLY A 229 -13.89 7.55 -8.35
N ARG A 230 -14.73 8.56 -8.09
CA ARG A 230 -14.41 9.71 -7.24
C ARG A 230 -14.28 9.36 -5.77
N VAL A 231 -14.71 8.17 -5.35
CA VAL A 231 -14.46 7.69 -3.98
C VAL A 231 -12.97 7.69 -3.68
N ALA A 232 -12.10 7.38 -4.65
CA ALA A 232 -10.65 7.38 -4.42
C ALA A 232 -10.01 8.79 -4.35
N ASP A 233 -10.76 9.84 -4.67
CA ASP A 233 -10.27 11.23 -4.68
C ASP A 233 -10.42 11.91 -3.31
N HIS A 234 -10.99 11.22 -2.33
CA HIS A 234 -11.34 11.78 -1.02
C HIS A 234 -10.61 11.06 0.13
N ASP A 235 -10.51 11.71 1.28
CA ASP A 235 -9.88 11.13 2.48
C ASP A 235 -10.89 10.34 3.33
N ALA A 236 -12.17 10.69 3.25
CA ALA A 236 -13.28 9.99 3.90
C ALA A 236 -14.56 10.04 3.06
N LEU A 237 -15.50 9.16 3.38
CA LEU A 237 -16.79 9.04 2.71
C LEU A 237 -17.95 9.19 3.71
N PHE A 238 -18.92 10.04 3.36
CA PHE A 238 -20.21 10.17 4.04
C PHE A 238 -21.37 9.86 3.09
N ILE A 239 -22.25 8.93 3.45
CA ILE A 239 -23.37 8.53 2.60
C ILE A 239 -24.63 9.31 2.97
N ARG A 240 -25.11 10.17 2.07
CA ARG A 240 -26.44 10.81 2.16
C ARG A 240 -27.40 10.33 1.07
N ASN A 241 -27.35 9.02 0.80
CA ASN A 241 -28.27 8.27 -0.04
C ASN A 241 -28.87 7.10 0.74
N VAL A 242 -30.00 6.54 0.25
CA VAL A 242 -30.59 5.33 0.85
C VAL A 242 -29.55 4.21 0.92
N THR A 243 -29.40 3.61 2.10
CA THR A 243 -28.50 2.48 2.37
C THR A 243 -29.28 1.17 2.41
N GLY A 244 -28.60 0.09 2.02
CA GLY A 244 -29.16 -1.26 2.00
C GLY A 244 -28.25 -2.19 1.20
N VAL A 245 -28.28 -3.49 1.52
CA VAL A 245 -27.41 -4.48 0.85
C VAL A 245 -27.64 -4.61 -0.66
N HIS A 246 -28.82 -4.19 -1.13
CA HIS A 246 -29.19 -4.17 -2.54
C HIS A 246 -29.18 -2.76 -3.14
N GLU A 247 -28.86 -1.74 -2.34
CA GLU A 247 -28.82 -0.36 -2.80
C GLU A 247 -27.48 -0.04 -3.50
N PRO A 248 -27.47 0.81 -4.54
CA PRO A 248 -26.23 1.15 -5.24
C PRO A 248 -25.18 1.83 -4.33
N SER A 249 -25.62 2.49 -3.25
CA SER A 249 -24.73 3.08 -2.23
C SER A 249 -23.83 2.05 -1.55
N PHE A 250 -24.25 0.78 -1.44
CA PHE A 250 -23.44 -0.28 -0.81
C PHE A 250 -22.12 -0.53 -1.54
N ALA A 251 -22.11 -0.41 -2.88
CA ALA A 251 -20.90 -0.53 -3.69
C ALA A 251 -19.88 0.58 -3.38
N PHE A 252 -20.34 1.78 -3.04
CA PHE A 252 -19.46 2.90 -2.66
C PHE A 252 -18.81 2.65 -1.31
N VAL A 253 -19.58 2.15 -0.34
CA VAL A 253 -19.07 1.79 0.99
C VAL A 253 -18.07 0.63 0.89
N GLN A 254 -18.35 -0.39 0.09
CA GLN A 254 -17.39 -1.48 -0.18
C GLN A 254 -16.12 -0.98 -0.86
N ARG A 255 -16.24 -0.04 -1.80
CA ARG A 255 -15.09 0.58 -2.46
C ARG A 255 -14.23 1.36 -1.45
N ALA A 256 -14.84 2.20 -0.64
CA ALA A 256 -14.12 2.94 0.40
C ALA A 256 -13.46 2.02 1.43
N ALA A 257 -14.15 0.96 1.89
CA ALA A 257 -13.58 -0.06 2.76
C ALA A 257 -12.37 -0.76 2.12
N SER A 258 -12.42 -1.07 0.82
CA SER A 258 -11.28 -1.66 0.09
C SER A 258 -10.05 -0.74 -0.01
N LEU A 259 -10.27 0.57 0.15
CA LEU A 259 -9.22 1.60 0.13
C LEU A 259 -8.69 1.89 1.55
N GLY A 260 -9.26 1.30 2.60
CA GLY A 260 -8.95 1.64 3.99
C GLY A 260 -9.42 3.04 4.38
N MET A 261 -10.39 3.59 3.64
CA MET A 261 -10.96 4.92 3.86
C MET A 261 -11.94 4.89 5.05
N PRO A 262 -11.89 5.87 5.96
CA PRO A 262 -12.96 6.08 6.94
C PRO A 262 -14.33 6.27 6.26
N VAL A 263 -15.28 5.42 6.63
CA VAL A 263 -16.68 5.55 6.23
C VAL A 263 -17.54 5.48 7.49
N ILE A 264 -18.38 6.49 7.70
CA ILE A 264 -19.25 6.56 8.88
C ILE A 264 -20.41 5.56 8.84
N ASP A 265 -20.84 5.23 7.62
CA ASP A 265 -21.89 4.26 7.32
C ASP A 265 -21.26 2.94 6.81
N ASP A 266 -20.43 2.28 7.62
CA ASP A 266 -19.60 1.15 7.19
C ASP A 266 -20.42 -0.10 6.75
N PRO A 267 -19.84 -1.03 5.95
CA PRO A 267 -20.59 -2.16 5.40
C PRO A 267 -21.23 -3.05 6.48
N ARG A 268 -20.57 -3.18 7.64
CA ARG A 268 -21.06 -4.00 8.75
C ARG A 268 -22.22 -3.32 9.44
N SER A 269 -22.18 -1.99 9.63
CA SER A 269 -23.29 -1.22 10.16
C SER A 269 -24.53 -1.33 9.28
N ILE A 270 -24.39 -1.18 7.95
CA ILE A 270 -25.50 -1.34 7.00
C ILE A 270 -26.11 -2.75 7.12
N LEU A 271 -25.28 -3.79 7.11
CA LEU A 271 -25.73 -5.18 7.22
C LEU A 271 -26.50 -5.44 8.53
N ARG A 272 -26.03 -4.86 9.64
CA ARG A 272 -26.63 -5.03 10.96
C ARG A 272 -27.94 -4.28 11.10
N CYS A 273 -28.01 -3.02 10.66
CA CYS A 273 -29.17 -2.17 10.84
C CYS A 273 -30.30 -2.47 9.86
N CYS A 274 -29.98 -2.84 8.61
CA CYS A 274 -31.00 -3.09 7.60
C CYS A 274 -31.85 -4.35 7.88
N ASN A 275 -31.36 -5.27 8.71
CA ASN A 275 -32.07 -6.50 9.05
C ASN A 275 -32.69 -6.44 10.46
N LYS A 276 -34.02 -6.32 10.52
CA LYS A 276 -34.75 -6.18 11.81
C LYS A 276 -34.71 -7.44 12.67
N VAL A 277 -34.56 -8.62 12.08
CA VAL A 277 -34.41 -9.88 12.83
C VAL A 277 -33.06 -9.89 13.54
N TYR A 278 -31.99 -9.51 12.83
CA TYR A 278 -30.65 -9.39 13.42
C TYR A 278 -30.64 -8.38 14.57
N LEU A 279 -31.21 -7.18 14.37
CA LEU A 279 -31.29 -6.17 15.43
C LEU A 279 -32.07 -6.67 16.64
N GLN A 280 -33.23 -7.29 16.43
CA GLN A 280 -34.04 -7.77 17.55
C GLN A 280 -33.29 -8.82 18.38
N GLU A 281 -32.63 -9.77 17.73
CA GLU A 281 -31.83 -10.80 18.40
C GLU A 281 -30.63 -10.19 19.15
N LEU A 282 -29.94 -9.23 18.54
CA LEU A 282 -28.80 -8.52 19.14
C LEU A 282 -29.22 -7.76 20.41
N LEU A 283 -30.31 -7.00 20.34
CA LEU A 283 -30.82 -6.21 21.45
C LEU A 283 -31.30 -7.12 22.59
N GLY A 284 -32.07 -8.16 22.27
CA GLY A 284 -32.56 -9.13 23.25
C GLY A 284 -31.43 -9.85 24.00
N ARG A 285 -30.42 -10.35 23.28
CA ARG A 285 -29.27 -11.05 23.89
C ARG A 285 -28.41 -10.14 24.77
N SER A 286 -28.41 -8.84 24.49
CA SER A 286 -27.63 -7.85 25.21
C SER A 286 -28.39 -7.23 26.39
N GLY A 287 -29.62 -7.70 26.65
CA GLY A 287 -30.46 -7.19 27.73
C GLY A 287 -30.98 -5.76 27.50
N VAL A 288 -30.99 -5.29 26.25
CA VAL A 288 -31.54 -3.97 25.92
C VAL A 288 -33.05 -4.04 25.94
N SER A 289 -33.67 -3.12 26.67
CA SER A 289 -35.13 -3.02 26.76
C SER A 289 -35.72 -2.75 25.37
N THR A 290 -36.58 -3.67 24.90
CA THR A 290 -37.32 -3.58 23.63
C THR A 290 -38.78 -3.94 23.91
N PRO A 291 -39.73 -3.54 23.04
CA PRO A 291 -41.09 -4.06 23.15
C PRO A 291 -41.09 -5.60 23.19
N PRO A 292 -42.05 -6.23 23.91
CA PRO A 292 -42.25 -7.67 23.80
C PRO A 292 -42.34 -8.06 22.32
N THR A 293 -41.47 -8.99 21.90
CA THR A 293 -41.28 -9.31 20.49
C THR A 293 -41.17 -10.82 20.28
N LEU A 294 -41.81 -11.33 19.22
CA LEU A 294 -41.67 -12.70 18.72
C LEU A 294 -41.28 -12.71 17.25
N LEU A 295 -40.50 -13.72 16.86
CA LEU A 295 -40.27 -14.06 15.46
C LEU A 295 -41.38 -15.01 14.99
N ALA A 296 -42.25 -14.52 14.13
CA ALA A 296 -43.36 -15.29 13.58
C ALA A 296 -42.94 -16.05 12.32
N THR A 297 -43.46 -17.27 12.19
CA THR A 297 -43.32 -18.12 10.99
C THR A 297 -44.70 -18.32 10.36
N PRO A 298 -44.81 -18.93 9.15
CA PRO A 298 -46.12 -19.25 8.57
C PRO A 298 -47.02 -20.15 9.44
N ARG A 299 -46.47 -20.78 10.48
CA ARG A 299 -47.21 -21.63 11.44
C ARG A 299 -47.74 -20.86 12.66
N THR A 300 -47.25 -19.64 12.89
CA THR A 300 -47.60 -18.85 14.08
C THR A 300 -49.02 -18.28 13.93
N THR A 301 -49.88 -18.52 14.93
CA THR A 301 -51.27 -18.02 14.90
C THR A 301 -51.38 -16.63 15.53
N PHE A 302 -52.49 -15.93 15.25
CA PHE A 302 -52.74 -14.63 15.88
C PHE A 302 -52.99 -14.78 17.38
N GLU A 303 -53.62 -15.86 17.80
CA GLU A 303 -53.92 -16.17 19.20
C GLU A 303 -52.62 -16.33 20.00
N GLU A 304 -51.63 -17.07 19.48
CA GLU A 304 -50.31 -17.21 20.10
C GLU A 304 -49.60 -15.86 20.27
N LEU A 305 -49.72 -14.99 19.26
CA LEU A 305 -49.16 -13.63 19.30
C LEU A 305 -49.89 -12.75 20.31
N ALA A 306 -51.23 -12.79 20.32
CA ALA A 306 -52.05 -11.98 21.22
C ALA A 306 -51.89 -12.38 22.68
N ASP A 307 -51.79 -13.68 22.96
CA ASP A 307 -51.57 -14.22 24.31
C ASP A 307 -50.19 -13.83 24.86
N THR A 308 -49.17 -13.77 24.00
CA THR A 308 -47.79 -13.46 24.42
C THR A 308 -47.47 -11.97 24.41
N LEU A 309 -47.97 -11.22 23.43
CA LEU A 309 -47.59 -9.82 23.15
C LEU A 309 -48.70 -8.81 23.44
N GLY A 310 -49.91 -9.28 23.74
CA GLY A 310 -51.12 -8.46 23.79
C GLY A 310 -51.70 -8.17 22.40
N SER A 311 -52.87 -7.54 22.35
CA SER A 311 -53.51 -7.09 21.12
C SER A 311 -53.86 -5.60 21.22
N PRO A 312 -53.60 -4.80 20.18
CA PRO A 312 -53.07 -5.18 18.86
C PRO A 312 -51.55 -5.41 18.85
N VAL A 313 -51.04 -6.06 17.80
CA VAL A 313 -49.59 -6.26 17.55
C VAL A 313 -49.13 -5.46 16.32
N VAL A 314 -47.82 -5.27 16.18
CA VAL A 314 -47.17 -4.62 15.04
C VAL A 314 -46.27 -5.63 14.34
N ALA A 315 -46.63 -5.99 13.11
CA ALA A 315 -45.83 -6.87 12.26
C ALA A 315 -44.90 -6.06 11.36
N LYS A 316 -43.64 -6.50 11.23
CA LYS A 316 -42.58 -5.87 10.44
C LYS A 316 -41.90 -6.89 9.53
N LEU A 317 -41.66 -6.52 8.27
CA LEU A 317 -40.78 -7.27 7.35
C LEU A 317 -39.31 -7.14 7.80
N PRO A 318 -38.48 -8.20 7.66
CA PRO A 318 -37.06 -8.15 8.03
C PRO A 318 -36.26 -7.08 7.29
N ASP A 319 -36.46 -6.97 5.98
CA ASP A 319 -35.82 -5.99 5.11
C ASP A 319 -36.83 -4.90 4.74
N GLY A 320 -36.55 -3.65 5.09
CA GLY A 320 -37.40 -2.49 4.74
C GLY A 320 -36.98 -1.21 5.45
N SER A 321 -37.20 -0.06 4.81
CA SER A 321 -36.85 1.27 5.32
C SER A 321 -38.05 2.24 5.25
N PHE A 322 -37.98 3.38 5.95
CA PHE A 322 -38.99 4.45 5.90
C PHE A 322 -40.44 4.02 6.20
N SER A 323 -40.64 3.17 7.21
CA SER A 323 -41.97 2.63 7.59
C SER A 323 -42.68 1.82 6.49
N GLN A 324 -42.02 1.50 5.38
CA GLN A 324 -42.53 0.57 4.38
C GLN A 324 -42.34 -0.86 4.92
N GLY A 325 -43.42 -1.64 4.99
CA GLY A 325 -43.38 -3.00 5.55
C GLY A 325 -43.64 -3.08 7.07
N VAL A 326 -44.42 -2.13 7.63
CA VAL A 326 -44.94 -2.19 9.01
C VAL A 326 -46.48 -2.14 8.99
N LYS A 327 -47.17 -3.10 9.63
CA LYS A 327 -48.63 -3.15 9.72
C LYS A 327 -49.08 -3.43 11.15
N LYS A 328 -50.09 -2.68 11.61
CA LYS A 328 -50.80 -2.94 12.87
C LYS A 328 -51.87 -4.00 12.64
N ILE A 329 -51.84 -5.07 13.44
CA ILE A 329 -52.70 -6.25 13.34
C ILE A 329 -53.55 -6.33 14.61
N ALA A 330 -54.87 -6.28 14.46
CA ALA A 330 -55.81 -6.27 15.58
C ALA A 330 -56.69 -7.52 15.65
N SER A 331 -56.63 -8.40 14.65
CA SER A 331 -57.48 -9.57 14.54
C SER A 331 -56.82 -10.72 13.76
N ALA A 332 -57.30 -11.94 13.96
CA ALA A 332 -56.88 -13.10 13.19
C ALA A 332 -57.10 -12.93 11.68
N ALA A 333 -58.17 -12.24 11.27
CA ALA A 333 -58.44 -11.92 9.87
C ALA A 333 -57.38 -10.99 9.27
N ASP A 334 -56.92 -9.99 10.02
CA ASP A 334 -55.80 -9.12 9.61
C ASP A 334 -54.51 -9.90 9.48
N TRP A 335 -54.22 -10.80 10.44
CA TRP A 335 -53.04 -11.66 10.42
C TRP A 335 -53.03 -12.60 9.23
N ALA A 336 -54.16 -13.26 8.92
CA ALA A 336 -54.24 -14.16 7.77
C ALA A 336 -53.97 -13.43 6.44
N ARG A 337 -54.55 -12.22 6.29
CA ARG A 337 -54.36 -11.39 5.10
C ARG A 337 -52.92 -10.90 4.95
N VAL A 338 -52.33 -10.35 6.03
CA VAL A 338 -50.97 -9.81 5.99
C VAL A 338 -49.92 -10.92 5.92
N GLY A 339 -50.11 -11.99 6.68
CA GLY A 339 -49.24 -13.16 6.69
C GLY A 339 -49.17 -13.84 5.32
N ALA A 340 -50.30 -14.03 4.63
CA ALA A 340 -50.30 -14.63 3.29
C ALA A 340 -49.47 -13.82 2.28
N GLU A 341 -49.54 -12.49 2.36
CA GLU A 341 -48.80 -11.57 1.48
C GLU A 341 -47.30 -11.52 1.82
N TRP A 342 -46.96 -11.45 3.11
CA TRP A 342 -45.61 -11.15 3.57
C TRP A 342 -44.75 -12.40 3.78
N PHE A 343 -45.32 -13.56 4.13
CA PHE A 343 -44.57 -14.81 4.18
C PHE A 343 -44.17 -15.34 2.79
N ALA A 344 -44.80 -14.84 1.73
CA ALA A 344 -44.32 -15.06 0.36
C ALA A 344 -43.01 -14.30 0.06
N GLN A 345 -42.72 -13.24 0.82
CA GLN A 345 -41.54 -12.39 0.64
C GLN A 345 -40.42 -12.72 1.63
N SER A 346 -40.76 -13.20 2.83
CA SER A 346 -39.77 -13.59 3.84
C SER A 346 -40.26 -14.76 4.69
N PRO A 347 -39.40 -15.74 5.04
CA PRO A 347 -39.79 -16.86 5.89
C PRO A 347 -40.07 -16.46 7.35
N LEU A 348 -39.66 -15.26 7.77
CA LEU A 348 -39.78 -14.75 9.14
C LEU A 348 -40.37 -13.34 9.13
N LEU A 349 -41.19 -13.03 10.14
CA LEU A 349 -41.65 -11.68 10.44
C LEU A 349 -41.29 -11.32 11.87
N VAL A 350 -40.94 -10.06 12.12
CA VAL A 350 -40.77 -9.54 13.48
C VAL A 350 -42.12 -9.01 13.94
N VAL A 351 -42.66 -9.53 15.04
CA VAL A 351 -43.96 -9.11 15.58
C VAL A 351 -43.77 -8.57 16.99
N GLN A 352 -44.18 -7.33 17.23
CA GLN A 352 -44.00 -6.62 18.50
C GLN A 352 -45.34 -6.22 19.11
N GLY A 353 -45.43 -6.14 20.44
CA GLY A 353 -46.59 -5.56 21.12
C GLY A 353 -46.80 -4.09 20.72
N TYR A 354 -48.06 -3.67 20.52
CA TYR A 354 -48.36 -2.28 20.20
C TYR A 354 -48.26 -1.39 21.44
N MET A 355 -47.35 -0.41 21.42
CA MET A 355 -47.13 0.53 22.51
C MET A 355 -47.49 1.97 22.07
N PRO A 356 -48.65 2.51 22.49
CA PRO A 356 -49.05 3.87 22.16
C PRO A 356 -48.29 4.89 23.01
N THR A 357 -47.81 5.95 22.36
CA THR A 357 -47.08 7.07 22.98
C THR A 357 -47.54 8.39 22.37
N ALA A 358 -47.38 9.50 23.09
CA ALA A 358 -47.73 10.83 22.59
C ALA A 358 -46.75 11.32 21.49
N TYR A 359 -45.51 10.85 21.58
CA TYR A 359 -44.43 11.08 20.63
C TYR A 359 -43.40 9.95 20.78
N ASP A 360 -42.57 9.78 19.75
CA ASP A 360 -41.43 8.87 19.76
C ASP A 360 -40.14 9.68 19.85
N TRP A 361 -39.18 9.16 20.60
CA TRP A 361 -37.85 9.75 20.71
C TRP A 361 -36.98 9.23 19.56
N ARG A 362 -36.23 10.15 18.94
CA ARG A 362 -35.07 9.81 18.10
C ARG A 362 -33.85 10.38 18.77
N VAL A 363 -32.88 9.52 19.09
CA VAL A 363 -31.55 9.93 19.50
C VAL A 363 -30.60 9.52 18.40
N THR A 364 -29.99 10.50 17.74
CA THR A 364 -28.89 10.23 16.82
C THR A 364 -27.62 10.16 17.62
N VAL A 365 -26.92 9.04 17.55
CA VAL A 365 -25.70 8.72 18.27
C VAL A 365 -24.55 8.72 17.27
N LEU A 366 -23.44 9.32 17.66
CA LEU A 366 -22.19 9.33 16.93
C LEU A 366 -21.07 8.94 17.90
N ASP A 367 -20.33 7.86 17.60
CA ASP A 367 -19.20 7.42 18.44
C ASP A 367 -19.59 7.24 19.92
N GLY A 368 -20.73 6.58 20.14
CA GLY A 368 -21.29 6.31 21.47
C GLY A 368 -21.82 7.53 22.23
N ARG A 369 -21.87 8.72 21.60
CA ARG A 369 -22.36 9.97 22.22
C ARG A 369 -23.56 10.53 21.46
N PRO A 370 -24.51 11.22 22.13
CA PRO A 370 -25.63 11.85 21.44
C PRO A 370 -25.14 12.99 20.55
N LEU A 371 -25.47 12.91 19.26
CA LEU A 371 -25.24 13.97 18.27
C LEU A 371 -26.40 14.97 18.24
N PHE A 372 -27.64 14.49 18.26
CA PHE A 372 -28.85 15.30 18.46
C PHE A 372 -30.01 14.44 18.99
N VAL A 373 -31.03 15.10 19.56
CA VAL A 373 -32.22 14.46 20.12
C VAL A 373 -33.48 15.17 19.61
N ALA A 374 -34.47 14.41 19.18
CA ALA A 374 -35.74 14.95 18.71
C ALA A 374 -36.94 14.12 19.16
N ARG A 375 -38.10 14.77 19.24
CA ARG A 375 -39.41 14.14 19.45
C ARG A 375 -40.19 14.16 18.15
N TYR A 376 -40.60 12.99 17.69
CA TYR A 376 -41.43 12.80 16.51
C TYR A 376 -42.86 12.53 16.95
N TYR A 377 -43.76 13.46 16.63
CA TYR A 377 -45.19 13.30 16.93
C TYR A 377 -45.87 12.52 15.81
N MET A 378 -46.95 11.82 16.17
CA MET A 378 -47.74 11.04 15.21
C MET A 378 -48.53 11.98 14.31
N ALA A 379 -48.75 11.57 13.05
CA ALA A 379 -49.60 12.33 12.14
C ALA A 379 -51.04 12.39 12.69
N LYS A 380 -51.72 13.53 12.49
CA LYS A 380 -53.04 13.78 13.08
C LYS A 380 -54.03 12.65 12.75
N GLY A 381 -54.54 11.98 13.79
CA GLY A 381 -55.48 10.86 13.68
C GLY A 381 -54.86 9.58 13.11
N HIS A 382 -53.54 9.41 13.24
CA HIS A 382 -52.80 8.23 12.79
C HIS A 382 -51.82 7.75 13.87
N TRP A 383 -51.37 6.50 13.75
CA TRP A 383 -50.49 5.87 14.75
C TRP A 383 -49.00 5.89 14.36
N GLN A 384 -48.69 6.33 13.14
CA GLN A 384 -47.33 6.53 12.63
C GLN A 384 -47.04 8.02 12.44
N ILE A 385 -45.76 8.37 12.34
CA ILE A 385 -45.27 9.74 12.11
C ILE A 385 -45.63 10.28 10.71
N ALA A 386 -45.93 9.40 9.76
CA ALA A 386 -46.34 9.74 8.41
C ALA A 386 -47.66 9.06 8.06
N ARG A 387 -48.59 9.79 7.45
CA ARG A 387 -49.86 9.28 6.95
C ARG A 387 -49.96 9.55 5.45
N ALA A 388 -49.98 8.49 4.65
CA ALA A 388 -50.29 8.57 3.22
C ALA A 388 -51.80 8.41 3.00
N LYS A 389 -52.44 9.40 2.37
CA LYS A 389 -53.85 9.33 1.96
C LYS A 389 -54.01 10.03 0.60
N GLU A 390 -54.62 9.34 -0.37
CA GLU A 390 -54.96 9.90 -1.69
C GLU A 390 -53.76 10.55 -2.43
N GLY A 391 -52.57 9.96 -2.31
CA GLY A 391 -51.34 10.47 -2.95
C GLY A 391 -50.66 11.63 -2.22
N HIS A 392 -51.24 12.12 -1.12
CA HIS A 392 -50.63 13.12 -0.25
C HIS A 392 -50.06 12.46 1.02
N VAL A 393 -48.81 12.80 1.37
CA VAL A 393 -48.18 12.37 2.63
C VAL A 393 -48.21 13.54 3.61
N SER A 394 -48.79 13.31 4.78
CA SER A 394 -48.78 14.27 5.90
C SER A 394 -47.91 13.74 7.03
N TYR A 395 -47.05 14.59 7.58
CA TYR A 395 -46.13 14.25 8.66
C TYR A 395 -46.58 14.89 9.98
N GLY A 396 -46.26 14.25 11.09
CA GLY A 396 -46.39 14.86 12.42
C GLY A 396 -45.30 15.90 12.67
N LYS A 397 -45.46 16.68 13.74
CA LYS A 397 -44.47 17.68 14.18
C LYS A 397 -43.16 16.97 14.54
N VAL A 398 -42.02 17.59 14.22
CA VAL A 398 -40.71 17.24 14.77
C VAL A 398 -40.30 18.37 15.72
N GLU A 399 -39.84 18.02 16.90
CA GLU A 399 -39.38 18.97 17.92
C GLU A 399 -37.96 18.59 18.36
N ALA A 400 -36.98 19.40 17.99
CA ALA A 400 -35.62 19.24 18.46
C ALA A 400 -35.53 19.56 19.95
N VAL A 401 -34.82 18.72 20.70
CA VAL A 401 -34.59 18.87 22.13
C VAL A 401 -33.08 19.04 22.34
N PRO A 402 -32.63 20.12 23.02
CA PRO A 402 -31.20 20.31 23.27
C PRO A 402 -30.61 19.10 24.02
N ARG A 403 -29.47 18.58 23.54
CA ARG A 403 -28.82 17.38 24.11
C ARG A 403 -28.67 17.42 25.62
N ARG A 404 -28.29 18.58 26.16
CA ARG A 404 -28.06 18.82 27.59
C ARG A 404 -29.32 18.74 28.47
N THR A 405 -30.50 18.87 27.88
CA THR A 405 -31.80 18.85 28.58
C THR A 405 -32.64 17.64 28.21
N ALA A 406 -32.14 16.77 27.32
CA ALA A 406 -32.81 15.53 26.98
C ALA A 406 -32.87 14.59 28.19
N ASP A 407 -33.87 13.73 28.22
CA ASP A 407 -34.05 12.75 29.29
C ASP A 407 -32.80 11.82 29.37
N PRO A 408 -32.09 11.78 30.51
CA PRO A 408 -30.88 10.98 30.65
C PRO A 408 -31.11 9.49 30.43
N GLU A 409 -32.28 8.96 30.80
CA GLU A 409 -32.62 7.55 30.63
C GLU A 409 -32.74 7.19 29.14
N VAL A 410 -33.39 8.07 28.37
CA VAL A 410 -33.54 7.93 26.92
C VAL A 410 -32.18 7.98 26.21
N VAL A 411 -31.34 8.95 26.58
CA VAL A 411 -30.00 9.11 25.98
C VAL A 411 -29.09 7.94 26.32
N ALA A 412 -29.09 7.49 27.58
CA ALA A 412 -28.25 6.37 28.02
C ALA A 412 -28.62 5.06 27.32
N LEU A 413 -29.92 4.76 27.22
CA LEU A 413 -30.40 3.56 26.54
C LEU A 413 -30.06 3.61 25.04
N ALA A 414 -30.23 4.77 24.40
CA ALA A 414 -29.89 4.95 22.99
C ALA A 414 -28.40 4.73 22.71
N CYS A 415 -27.52 5.33 23.52
CA CYS A 415 -26.07 5.18 23.36
C CYS A 415 -25.63 3.73 23.59
N THR A 416 -26.21 3.06 24.59
CA THR A 416 -25.97 1.63 24.87
C THR A 416 -26.37 0.77 23.68
N ALA A 417 -27.57 1.00 23.12
CA ALA A 417 -28.08 0.23 22.00
C ALA A 417 -27.25 0.43 20.72
N ALA A 418 -26.91 1.69 20.39
CA ALA A 418 -26.05 2.02 19.26
C ALA A 418 -24.65 1.39 19.37
N GLY A 419 -24.07 1.38 20.58
CA GLY A 419 -22.75 0.77 20.84
C GLY A 419 -22.68 -0.73 20.57
N LEU A 420 -23.81 -1.45 20.54
CA LEU A 420 -23.86 -2.86 20.12
C LEU A 420 -23.70 -3.03 18.60
N VAL A 421 -24.06 -2.00 17.83
CA VAL A 421 -23.91 -1.99 16.37
C VAL A 421 -22.49 -1.57 15.99
N GLY A 422 -21.99 -0.48 16.54
CA GLY A 422 -20.65 0.05 16.27
C GLY A 422 -20.45 1.47 16.77
N ASP A 423 -19.55 2.20 16.11
CA ASP A 423 -19.09 3.54 16.47
C ASP A 423 -19.35 4.60 15.37
N GLY A 424 -20.14 4.24 14.35
CA GLY A 424 -20.60 5.12 13.27
C GLY A 424 -21.71 6.10 13.68
N LEU A 425 -22.53 6.48 12.71
CA LEU A 425 -23.71 7.33 12.91
C LEU A 425 -24.96 6.46 12.99
N TYR A 426 -25.71 6.55 14.09
CA TYR A 426 -26.91 5.72 14.29
C TYR A 426 -28.09 6.54 14.76
N GLY A 427 -29.25 6.38 14.12
CA GLY A 427 -30.52 6.90 14.65
C GLY A 427 -31.24 5.83 15.43
N VAL A 428 -31.36 6.01 16.73
CA VAL A 428 -32.09 5.09 17.61
C VAL A 428 -33.49 5.63 17.87
N ASP A 429 -34.51 4.87 17.50
CA ASP A 429 -35.90 5.17 17.81
C ASP A 429 -36.29 4.54 19.15
N LEU A 430 -36.86 5.33 20.05
CA LEU A 430 -37.28 4.88 21.36
C LEU A 430 -38.72 5.30 21.67
N LYS A 431 -39.37 4.49 22.51
CA LYS A 431 -40.64 4.85 23.16
C LYS A 431 -40.41 4.98 24.65
N GLN A 432 -41.05 5.96 25.25
CA GLN A 432 -41.09 6.14 26.69
C GLN A 432 -42.51 5.86 27.17
N THR A 433 -42.64 4.89 28.07
CA THR A 433 -43.91 4.45 28.65
C THR A 433 -43.84 4.55 30.17
N ASP A 434 -44.97 4.33 30.85
CA ASP A 434 -45.01 4.32 32.32
C ASP A 434 -44.11 3.22 32.93
N ASP A 435 -43.86 2.15 32.18
CA ASP A 435 -43.01 1.01 32.57
C ASP A 435 -41.51 1.20 32.22
N GLY A 436 -41.14 2.32 31.59
CA GLY A 436 -39.77 2.67 31.22
C GLY A 436 -39.56 2.93 29.72
N VAL A 437 -38.29 3.11 29.34
CA VAL A 437 -37.86 3.39 27.95
C VAL A 437 -37.50 2.09 27.23
N VAL A 438 -37.93 1.96 25.98
CA VAL A 438 -37.66 0.81 25.11
C VAL A 438 -37.12 1.26 23.75
N VAL A 439 -36.19 0.47 23.18
CA VAL A 439 -35.65 0.66 21.83
C VAL A 439 -36.56 -0.02 20.81
N ILE A 440 -36.91 0.70 19.75
CA ILE A 440 -37.79 0.23 18.67
C ILE A 440 -36.98 -0.25 17.46
N GLU A 441 -36.00 0.54 17.04
CA GLU A 441 -35.10 0.24 15.92
C GLU A 441 -33.83 1.10 15.97
N ILE A 442 -32.80 0.67 15.23
CA ILE A 442 -31.55 1.40 15.02
C ILE A 442 -31.32 1.52 13.51
N ASN A 443 -31.07 2.74 13.04
CA ASN A 443 -30.85 3.06 11.63
C ASN A 443 -29.39 3.47 11.41
N ASP A 444 -28.68 2.85 10.46
CA ASP A 444 -27.27 3.15 10.09
C ASP A 444 -27.12 4.47 9.34
N ASN A 445 -28.18 4.95 8.69
CA ASN A 445 -28.13 6.18 7.93
C ASN A 445 -29.30 7.13 8.28
N PRO A 446 -29.34 7.68 9.50
CA PRO A 446 -30.48 8.47 9.98
C PRO A 446 -30.61 9.81 9.26
N ASN A 447 -31.79 10.40 9.37
CA ASN A 447 -32.03 11.77 8.89
C ASN A 447 -31.07 12.77 9.56
N LEU A 448 -30.62 13.73 8.77
CA LEU A 448 -29.91 14.91 9.23
C LEU A 448 -30.38 16.09 8.37
N ASP A 449 -31.33 16.86 8.88
CA ASP A 449 -31.97 17.96 8.17
C ASP A 449 -31.89 19.29 8.91
N THR A 450 -31.41 20.31 8.19
CA THR A 450 -31.33 21.70 8.64
C THR A 450 -32.73 22.25 8.88
N GLY A 451 -32.92 22.94 10.01
CA GLY A 451 -34.19 23.50 10.46
C GLY A 451 -35.07 22.52 11.23
N TYR A 452 -34.69 21.24 11.30
CA TYR A 452 -35.37 20.22 12.08
C TYR A 452 -34.42 19.61 13.11
N ASP A 453 -33.47 18.78 12.69
CA ASP A 453 -32.60 18.00 13.57
C ASP A 453 -31.55 18.87 14.26
N ASP A 454 -31.13 19.95 13.60
CA ASP A 454 -30.15 20.91 14.10
C ASP A 454 -30.78 22.11 14.82
N ALA A 455 -32.12 22.19 14.90
CA ALA A 455 -32.81 23.39 15.37
C ALA A 455 -32.50 23.76 16.84
N ALA A 456 -32.12 22.77 17.66
CA ALA A 456 -31.79 22.97 19.07
C ALA A 456 -30.31 23.32 19.31
N ASP A 457 -29.38 22.61 18.67
CA ASP A 457 -27.94 22.67 18.96
C ASP A 457 -27.11 23.35 17.85
N GLY A 458 -27.73 23.67 16.70
CA GLY A 458 -27.16 24.48 15.63
C GLY A 458 -25.95 23.82 14.94
N ASP A 459 -24.95 24.65 14.60
CA ASP A 459 -23.81 24.21 13.79
C ASP A 459 -22.91 23.17 14.50
N VAL A 460 -22.99 23.07 15.84
CA VAL A 460 -22.16 22.16 16.65
C VAL A 460 -22.34 20.69 16.23
N ILE A 461 -23.52 20.29 15.76
CA ILE A 461 -23.73 18.90 15.31
C ILE A 461 -22.88 18.56 14.08
N TYR A 462 -22.69 19.53 13.18
CA TYR A 462 -21.88 19.35 11.98
C TYR A 462 -20.39 19.42 12.34
N GLU A 463 -20.03 20.25 13.32
CA GLU A 463 -18.65 20.29 13.85
C GLU A 463 -18.26 18.96 14.51
N ASP A 464 -19.14 18.38 15.32
CA ASP A 464 -18.93 17.07 15.95
C ASP A 464 -18.81 15.96 14.89
N LEU A 465 -19.59 16.04 13.81
CA LEU A 465 -19.48 15.14 12.65
C LEU A 465 -18.12 15.28 11.96
N PHE A 466 -17.64 16.51 11.69
CA PHE A 466 -16.33 16.70 11.09
C PHE A 466 -15.20 16.24 12.01
N ARG A 467 -15.29 16.49 13.33
CA ARG A 467 -14.32 15.95 14.32
C ARG A 467 -14.29 14.43 14.31
N TRP A 468 -15.43 13.76 14.15
CA TRP A 468 -15.47 12.29 14.03
C TRP A 468 -14.69 11.79 12.81
N PHE A 469 -14.82 12.49 11.67
CA PHE A 469 -14.06 12.17 10.46
C PHE A 469 -12.59 12.51 10.64
N ASP A 470 -12.27 13.68 11.20
CA ASP A 470 -10.90 14.11 11.51
C ASP A 470 -10.21 13.08 12.41
N ASP A 471 -10.81 12.74 13.56
CA ASP A 471 -10.32 11.73 14.49
C ASP A 471 -10.10 10.37 13.81
N ARG A 472 -10.94 9.98 12.84
CA ARG A 472 -10.84 8.68 12.16
C ARG A 472 -9.92 8.71 10.96
N ILE A 473 -9.76 9.82 10.29
CA ILE A 473 -8.69 10.04 9.32
C ILE A 473 -7.36 10.10 10.07
N GLU A 474 -7.33 10.67 11.27
CA GLU A 474 -6.24 10.61 12.24
C GLU A 474 -6.13 9.27 12.97
N ARG A 475 -7.01 8.29 12.80
CA ARG A 475 -6.81 6.93 13.34
C ARG A 475 -6.46 5.95 12.23
N SER A 476 -7.23 5.97 11.15
CA SER A 476 -7.06 5.20 9.91
C SER A 476 -5.84 5.67 9.11
N GLY A 477 -5.50 6.94 9.26
CA GLY A 477 -4.27 7.57 8.76
C GLY A 477 -3.41 8.21 9.86
N GLY A 478 -3.72 8.10 11.16
CA GLY A 478 -2.94 8.82 12.20
C GLY A 478 -2.68 8.12 13.53
N ALA A 479 -3.20 6.91 13.80
CA ALA A 479 -2.57 6.03 14.78
C ALA A 479 -1.15 5.62 14.33
N LEU A 480 -0.79 6.00 13.10
CA LEU A 480 0.49 5.81 12.46
C LEU A 480 1.21 7.11 12.07
N HIS A 481 0.48 8.23 11.95
CA HIS A 481 1.02 9.53 11.50
C HIS A 481 1.33 10.54 12.60
N ALA A 482 0.72 10.48 13.79
CA ALA A 482 0.83 11.57 14.77
C ALA A 482 1.92 11.39 15.85
N ALA A 483 2.53 10.21 15.99
CA ALA A 483 3.53 9.95 17.04
C ALA A 483 4.97 10.28 16.61
N LEU A 484 5.23 10.53 15.32
CA LEU A 484 6.56 10.81 14.80
C LEU A 484 6.53 12.10 13.97
N ASP A 485 7.42 13.04 14.29
CA ASP A 485 7.73 14.12 13.36
C ASP A 485 8.22 13.46 12.05
N ARG A 486 7.42 13.60 10.98
CA ARG A 486 7.65 12.91 9.70
C ARG A 486 8.69 13.58 8.83
N LYS A 487 8.99 14.86 9.10
CA LYS A 487 10.04 15.59 8.40
C LYS A 487 11.40 14.90 8.54
N PRO A 488 11.86 14.49 9.73
CA PRO A 488 13.11 13.74 9.86
C PRO A 488 13.04 12.34 9.24
N LEU A 489 11.90 11.64 9.28
CA LEU A 489 11.80 10.30 8.67
C LEU A 489 11.96 10.32 7.14
N ARG A 490 11.40 11.33 6.47
CA ARG A 490 11.43 11.49 5.01
C ARG A 490 12.58 12.37 4.50
N ALA A 491 13.35 12.97 5.40
CA ALA A 491 14.48 13.78 5.01
C ALA A 491 15.50 12.92 4.25
N PRO A 492 16.12 13.45 3.18
CA PRO A 492 17.24 12.77 2.54
C PRO A 492 18.31 12.40 3.58
N ILE A 493 18.82 11.17 3.52
CA ILE A 493 20.01 10.76 4.25
C ILE A 493 21.19 11.04 3.33
N GLU A 494 22.08 11.92 3.76
CA GLU A 494 23.22 12.37 2.98
C GLU A 494 24.53 11.96 3.68
N VAL A 495 25.59 11.84 2.88
CA VAL A 495 26.96 11.72 3.39
C VAL A 495 27.64 13.07 3.34
N ALA A 496 28.53 13.35 4.30
CA ALA A 496 29.27 14.62 4.34
C ALA A 496 30.33 14.73 3.24
N ARG A 497 30.79 13.60 2.68
CA ARG A 497 31.84 13.54 1.67
C ARG A 497 31.26 13.78 0.26
N SER A 498 32.02 14.49 -0.58
CA SER A 498 31.66 14.68 -1.99
C SER A 498 31.59 13.34 -2.72
N PRO A 499 30.63 13.17 -3.67
CA PRO A 499 30.54 11.95 -4.45
C PRO A 499 31.80 11.74 -5.30
N VAL A 500 32.22 10.48 -5.42
CA VAL A 500 33.30 10.08 -6.34
C VAL A 500 32.78 10.22 -7.77
N ALA A 501 33.60 10.78 -8.65
CA ALA A 501 33.23 10.97 -10.05
C ALA A 501 33.29 9.65 -10.82
N GLU A 502 32.29 9.40 -11.66
CA GLU A 502 32.28 8.25 -12.57
C GLU A 502 33.23 8.47 -13.77
N PRO A 503 33.81 7.41 -14.36
CA PRO A 503 33.65 6.00 -14.00
C PRO A 503 34.51 5.58 -12.80
N TYR A 504 33.98 4.67 -11.97
CA TYR A 504 34.68 4.13 -10.80
C TYR A 504 35.74 3.10 -11.16
N LYS A 505 36.87 3.10 -10.45
CA LYS A 505 37.87 2.03 -10.49
C LYS A 505 37.41 0.81 -9.71
N ALA A 506 37.98 -0.36 -10.03
CA ALA A 506 37.71 -1.57 -9.28
C ALA A 506 37.99 -1.38 -7.78
N TYR A 507 37.05 -1.80 -6.94
CA TYR A 507 37.10 -1.66 -5.47
C TYR A 507 37.15 -0.23 -4.93
N GLU A 508 36.99 0.83 -5.74
CA GLU A 508 37.10 2.23 -5.29
C GLU A 508 35.91 2.66 -4.41
N VAL A 509 34.72 2.23 -4.80
CA VAL A 509 33.47 2.45 -4.07
C VAL A 509 32.79 1.11 -3.82
N VAL A 510 31.78 1.09 -2.95
CA VAL A 510 31.02 -0.10 -2.58
C VAL A 510 29.54 0.22 -2.47
N GLY A 511 28.70 -0.64 -3.03
CA GLY A 511 27.25 -0.63 -2.80
C GLY A 511 26.86 -1.80 -1.90
N LEU A 512 25.95 -1.58 -0.97
CA LEU A 512 25.40 -2.63 -0.10
C LEU A 512 23.89 -2.73 -0.30
N GLU A 513 23.37 -3.95 -0.28
CA GLU A 513 21.94 -4.28 -0.20
C GLU A 513 21.75 -5.22 1.01
N LEU A 514 20.76 -4.97 1.86
CA LEU A 514 20.48 -5.71 3.10
C LEU A 514 18.99 -6.03 3.16
N GLU A 515 18.64 -7.30 3.34
CA GLU A 515 17.25 -7.75 3.40
C GLU A 515 16.82 -8.05 4.84
N TYR A 516 15.67 -7.51 5.26
CA TYR A 516 15.09 -7.75 6.59
C TYR A 516 13.59 -8.02 6.51
N PRO A 517 13.06 -9.10 7.13
CA PRO A 517 11.64 -9.29 7.32
C PRO A 517 11.09 -8.32 8.37
N ILE A 518 9.84 -7.89 8.18
CA ILE A 518 9.06 -7.17 9.17
C ILE A 518 8.24 -8.19 9.96
N VAL A 519 8.37 -8.14 11.27
CA VAL A 519 7.65 -9.01 12.21
C VAL A 519 6.85 -8.18 13.22
N ASP A 520 5.83 -8.77 13.83
CA ASP A 520 5.11 -8.17 14.95
C ASP A 520 5.83 -8.40 16.30
N ASP A 521 5.25 -7.92 17.40
CA ASP A 521 5.76 -8.12 18.78
C ASP A 521 5.85 -9.61 19.21
N ARG A 522 5.25 -10.52 18.44
CA ARG A 522 5.35 -11.98 18.65
C ARG A 522 6.41 -12.62 17.78
N LEU A 523 7.16 -11.83 17.01
CA LEU A 523 8.08 -12.29 15.98
C LEU A 523 7.34 -13.13 14.91
N GLU A 524 6.09 -12.79 14.60
CA GLU A 524 5.39 -13.36 13.44
C GLU A 524 5.61 -12.48 12.21
N PRO A 525 5.99 -13.04 11.04
CA PRO A 525 6.13 -12.28 9.80
C PRO A 525 4.83 -11.59 9.38
N ILE A 526 4.89 -10.29 9.10
CA ILE A 526 3.74 -9.49 8.67
C ILE A 526 4.00 -8.80 7.33
N GLY A 527 3.01 -8.85 6.44
CA GLY A 527 3.11 -8.21 5.12
C GLY A 527 2.90 -6.71 5.16
N ALA A 528 3.80 -5.98 5.83
CA ALA A 528 3.72 -4.54 6.10
C ALA A 528 4.64 -3.71 5.19
N VAL A 529 5.35 -4.32 4.23
CA VAL A 529 6.29 -3.63 3.33
C VAL A 529 5.59 -2.54 2.53
N ALA A 530 4.43 -2.85 1.95
CA ALA A 530 3.68 -1.91 1.12
C ALA A 530 3.21 -0.67 1.89
N ASP A 531 2.82 -0.84 3.15
CA ASP A 531 2.38 0.24 4.02
C ASP A 531 3.55 1.08 4.51
N THR A 532 4.69 0.44 4.80
CA THR A 532 5.94 1.09 5.20
C THR A 532 6.48 1.97 4.07
N LEU A 533 6.58 1.42 2.85
CA LEU A 533 7.00 2.18 1.67
C LEU A 533 6.04 3.33 1.36
N ARG A 534 4.73 3.09 1.43
CA ARG A 534 3.71 4.15 1.21
C ARG A 534 3.87 5.28 2.20
N GLU A 535 4.12 4.98 3.47
CA GLU A 535 4.22 6.00 4.49
C GLU A 535 5.48 6.85 4.35
N LEU A 536 6.61 6.24 4.04
CA LEU A 536 7.85 6.98 3.81
C LEU A 536 7.79 7.79 2.49
N ALA A 537 7.22 7.21 1.43
CA ALA A 537 7.11 7.89 0.14
C ALA A 537 5.97 8.92 0.07
N GLY A 538 4.97 8.84 0.96
CA GLY A 538 3.73 9.60 0.87
C GLY A 538 2.78 9.17 -0.26
N ARG A 539 3.13 8.12 -1.01
CA ARG A 539 2.35 7.54 -2.10
C ARG A 539 2.60 6.04 -2.19
N PRO A 540 1.66 5.22 -2.69
CA PRO A 540 1.95 3.82 -3.00
C PRO A 540 3.17 3.71 -3.93
N THR A 541 4.17 2.95 -3.50
CA THR A 541 5.39 2.71 -4.27
C THR A 541 5.92 1.32 -3.97
N SER A 542 6.88 0.87 -4.79
CA SER A 542 7.59 -0.41 -4.62
C SER A 542 9.08 -0.20 -4.36
N ASP A 543 9.54 1.02 -4.62
CA ASP A 543 10.87 1.53 -4.38
C ASP A 543 10.77 2.95 -3.82
N LEU A 544 11.74 3.33 -2.99
CA LEU A 544 11.85 4.66 -2.41
C LEU A 544 13.32 5.06 -2.33
N GLU A 545 13.63 6.30 -2.70
CA GLU A 545 14.92 6.92 -2.48
C GLU A 545 14.86 7.96 -1.35
N LEU A 546 15.82 7.90 -0.43
CA LEU A 546 15.99 8.82 0.68
C LEU A 546 17.43 9.36 0.70
N GLY A 547 17.78 10.14 -0.32
CA GLY A 547 19.15 10.64 -0.51
C GLY A 547 20.07 9.55 -1.09
N VAL A 548 21.12 9.17 -0.37
CA VAL A 548 22.11 8.18 -0.82
C VAL A 548 21.70 6.73 -0.56
N VAL A 549 20.63 6.51 0.21
CA VAL A 549 20.05 5.19 0.50
C VAL A 549 18.65 5.06 -0.05
N GLY A 550 18.18 3.82 -0.20
CA GLY A 550 16.85 3.51 -0.67
C GLY A 550 16.27 2.24 -0.06
N LEU A 551 14.99 2.03 -0.35
CA LEU A 551 14.20 0.88 0.06
C LEU A 551 13.51 0.26 -1.15
N SER A 552 13.41 -1.06 -1.19
CA SER A 552 12.64 -1.81 -2.19
C SER A 552 11.78 -2.87 -1.54
N ASN A 553 10.71 -3.27 -2.24
CA ASN A 553 10.08 -4.56 -1.96
C ASN A 553 10.99 -5.72 -2.40
N GLU A 554 10.86 -6.85 -1.72
CA GLU A 554 11.36 -8.14 -2.21
C GLU A 554 10.24 -9.01 -2.80
N ILE A 555 10.57 -10.26 -3.20
CA ILE A 555 9.59 -11.26 -3.67
C ILE A 555 8.44 -11.45 -2.67
N MET A 556 8.76 -11.45 -1.37
CA MET A 556 7.80 -11.67 -0.29
C MET A 556 7.32 -10.35 0.31
N ASP A 557 6.03 -10.25 0.60
CA ASP A 557 5.41 -8.99 1.05
C ASP A 557 5.78 -8.56 2.49
N HIS A 558 6.52 -9.42 3.20
CA HIS A 558 7.04 -9.17 4.53
C HIS A 558 8.53 -8.83 4.53
N VAL A 559 9.25 -8.93 3.41
CA VAL A 559 10.69 -8.65 3.31
C VAL A 559 10.92 -7.29 2.66
N LEU A 560 11.72 -6.45 3.33
CA LEU A 560 12.13 -5.13 2.87
C LEU A 560 13.64 -5.18 2.53
N GLU A 561 14.00 -4.69 1.36
CA GLU A 561 15.40 -4.50 0.96
C GLU A 561 15.82 -3.05 1.27
N LEU A 562 16.92 -2.88 1.98
CA LEU A 562 17.61 -1.62 2.21
C LEU A 562 18.84 -1.59 1.32
N LYS A 563 19.15 -0.44 0.71
CA LYS A 563 20.33 -0.35 -0.16
C LYS A 563 20.96 1.03 -0.16
N THR A 564 22.23 1.08 -0.54
CA THR A 564 22.86 2.32 -0.99
C THR A 564 22.51 2.55 -2.46
N ASN A 565 21.71 3.57 -2.78
CA ASN A 565 21.28 3.87 -4.16
C ASN A 565 22.43 4.31 -5.06
N ARG A 566 23.49 4.86 -4.46
CA ARG A 566 24.77 5.13 -5.09
C ARG A 566 25.87 4.45 -4.29
N PRO A 567 26.90 3.89 -4.94
CA PRO A 567 28.00 3.29 -4.21
C PRO A 567 28.79 4.38 -3.47
N LEU A 568 29.27 4.05 -2.27
CA LEU A 568 29.97 4.98 -1.38
C LEU A 568 31.47 4.66 -1.33
N ALA A 569 32.29 5.68 -1.14
CA ALA A 569 33.76 5.52 -1.12
C ALA A 569 34.26 4.76 0.11
N SER A 570 33.59 4.95 1.24
CA SER A 570 33.96 4.37 2.53
C SER A 570 32.83 3.50 3.07
N LEU A 571 33.21 2.34 3.60
CA LEU A 571 32.34 1.46 4.35
C LEU A 571 31.83 2.10 5.66
N GLY A 572 32.59 3.03 6.23
CA GLY A 572 32.12 3.83 7.37
C GLY A 572 30.95 4.73 7.02
N ASP A 573 30.97 5.33 5.82
CA ASP A 573 29.82 6.09 5.33
C ASP A 573 28.61 5.17 5.10
N SER A 574 28.84 3.96 4.55
CA SER A 574 27.79 2.95 4.39
C SER A 574 27.16 2.55 5.72
N GLU A 575 27.97 2.32 6.78
CA GLU A 575 27.44 2.03 8.11
C GLU A 575 26.54 3.17 8.60
N ILE A 576 27.03 4.41 8.55
CA ILE A 576 26.31 5.57 9.08
C ILE A 576 24.93 5.71 8.42
N VAL A 577 24.88 5.67 7.09
CA VAL A 577 23.63 5.95 6.37
C VAL A 577 22.63 4.80 6.44
N LEU A 578 23.11 3.55 6.42
CA LEU A 578 22.23 2.38 6.53
C LEU A 578 21.75 2.18 7.97
N ALA A 579 22.59 2.44 8.98
CA ALA A 579 22.18 2.40 10.39
C ALA A 579 21.15 3.49 10.70
N GLU A 580 21.32 4.70 10.15
CA GLU A 580 20.32 5.76 10.25
C GLU A 580 19.00 5.35 9.57
N LEU A 581 19.05 4.68 8.41
CA LEU A 581 17.85 4.15 7.75
C LEU A 581 17.14 3.09 8.61
N VAL A 582 17.90 2.12 9.16
CA VAL A 582 17.38 1.10 10.09
C VAL A 582 16.74 1.74 11.32
N LYS A 583 17.36 2.78 11.90
CA LYS A 583 16.82 3.50 13.05
C LYS A 583 15.49 4.20 12.74
N ARG A 584 15.39 4.85 11.57
CA ARG A 584 14.13 5.49 11.12
C ARG A 584 13.04 4.46 10.87
N LEU A 585 13.38 3.34 10.23
CA LEU A 585 12.45 2.23 10.03
C LEU A 585 12.00 1.61 11.35
N SER A 586 12.92 1.39 12.30
CA SER A 586 12.59 0.85 13.62
C SER A 586 11.64 1.77 14.37
N SER A 587 11.89 3.09 14.33
CA SER A 587 10.98 4.09 14.93
C SER A 587 9.60 4.05 14.29
N LEU A 588 9.55 3.96 12.96
CA LEU A 588 8.33 3.85 12.17
C LEU A 588 7.52 2.59 12.50
N LEU A 589 8.18 1.44 12.52
CA LEU A 589 7.55 0.13 12.74
C LEU A 589 7.09 -0.03 14.19
N ALA A 590 7.82 0.53 15.16
CA ALA A 590 7.47 0.46 16.57
C ALA A 590 6.06 1.01 16.87
N VAL A 591 5.61 2.02 16.11
CA VAL A 591 4.25 2.58 16.22
C VAL A 591 3.15 1.54 15.92
N ARG A 592 3.49 0.47 15.17
CA ARG A 592 2.58 -0.62 14.78
C ARG A 592 2.69 -1.85 15.67
N GLY A 593 3.53 -1.84 16.71
CA GLY A 593 3.93 -3.08 17.39
C GLY A 593 4.66 -4.04 16.43
N ALA A 594 5.51 -3.47 15.57
CA ALA A 594 6.29 -4.19 14.57
C ALA A 594 7.76 -3.79 14.64
N ARG A 595 8.63 -4.67 14.12
CA ARG A 595 10.08 -4.47 14.08
C ARG A 595 10.71 -5.19 12.89
N LEU A 596 11.93 -4.79 12.54
CA LEU A 596 12.78 -5.59 11.65
C LEU A 596 13.37 -6.76 12.45
N LEU A 597 13.47 -7.93 11.83
CA LEU A 597 14.18 -9.08 12.40
C LEU A 597 15.48 -9.29 11.60
N PRO A 598 16.66 -9.31 12.24
CA PRO A 598 17.93 -9.61 11.57
C PRO A 598 18.06 -11.11 11.30
N THR A 599 19.23 -11.52 10.78
CA THR A 599 19.61 -12.87 10.33
C THR A 599 19.08 -13.27 8.96
N ALA A 600 19.65 -14.34 8.41
CA ALA A 600 19.38 -14.81 7.06
C ALA A 600 18.15 -15.71 6.90
N MET A 601 17.59 -16.22 8.01
CA MET A 601 16.36 -17.01 8.03
C MET A 601 15.56 -16.77 9.31
N HIS A 602 14.24 -16.68 9.17
CA HIS A 602 13.32 -16.59 10.30
C HIS A 602 13.13 -17.98 10.96
N PRO A 603 13.22 -18.09 12.30
CA PRO A 603 13.28 -19.37 12.99
C PRO A 603 11.94 -20.14 12.98
N TRP A 604 10.80 -19.47 12.87
CA TRP A 604 9.45 -20.10 12.89
C TRP A 604 8.59 -19.84 11.65
N LEU A 605 9.15 -19.27 10.59
CA LEU A 605 8.33 -18.90 9.44
C LEU A 605 7.79 -20.16 8.77
N ASP A 606 6.49 -20.16 8.47
CA ASP A 606 5.86 -21.20 7.66
C ASP A 606 5.75 -20.71 6.21
N PRO A 607 6.54 -21.26 5.27
CA PRO A 607 6.52 -20.86 3.86
C PRO A 607 5.16 -20.98 3.18
N ALA A 608 4.28 -21.86 3.66
CA ALA A 608 2.96 -22.03 3.07
C ALA A 608 2.05 -20.81 3.34
N ARG A 609 2.27 -20.11 4.45
CA ARG A 609 1.46 -18.97 4.91
C ARG A 609 1.95 -17.62 4.41
N THR A 610 3.09 -17.58 3.73
CA THR A 610 3.65 -16.33 3.19
C THR A 610 2.85 -15.82 1.99
N ARG A 611 2.94 -14.52 1.77
CA ARG A 611 2.29 -13.83 0.65
C ARG A 611 3.37 -13.24 -0.26
N ILE A 612 3.21 -13.50 -1.55
CA ILE A 612 4.06 -12.94 -2.60
C ILE A 612 3.65 -11.48 -2.81
N TRP A 613 4.62 -10.61 -3.05
CA TRP A 613 4.39 -9.23 -3.40
C TRP A 613 3.44 -9.11 -4.60
N SER A 614 2.39 -8.31 -4.43
CA SER A 614 1.26 -8.28 -5.37
C SER A 614 1.24 -7.04 -6.27
N ARG A 615 2.21 -6.12 -6.15
CA ARG A 615 2.20 -4.84 -6.89
C ARG A 615 3.10 -4.89 -8.13
N SER A 616 4.18 -4.11 -8.14
CA SER A 616 5.21 -4.12 -9.19
C SER A 616 5.77 -5.53 -9.39
N GLY A 617 6.37 -5.80 -10.56
CA GLY A 617 7.06 -7.06 -10.80
C GLY A 617 6.17 -8.31 -10.83
N ARG A 618 4.83 -8.18 -10.73
CA ARG A 618 3.90 -9.32 -10.65
C ARG A 618 4.13 -10.40 -11.71
N LYS A 619 4.46 -10.02 -12.95
CA LYS A 619 4.75 -10.98 -14.03
C LYS A 619 6.04 -11.78 -13.75
N ILE A 620 7.06 -11.14 -13.18
CA ILE A 620 8.31 -11.79 -12.77
C ILE A 620 8.00 -12.79 -11.64
N TYR A 621 7.37 -12.33 -10.57
CA TYR A 621 7.09 -13.17 -9.39
C TYR A 621 6.13 -14.33 -9.71
N ALA A 622 5.11 -14.11 -10.55
CA ALA A 622 4.24 -15.19 -11.03
C ALA A 622 4.99 -16.23 -11.88
N THR A 623 6.00 -15.79 -12.64
CA THR A 623 6.86 -16.71 -13.40
C THR A 623 7.74 -17.53 -12.47
N TYR A 624 8.33 -16.90 -11.46
CA TYR A 624 9.09 -17.59 -10.42
C TYR A 624 8.22 -18.61 -9.65
N GLU A 625 7.01 -18.24 -9.22
CA GLU A 625 6.09 -19.16 -8.52
C GLU A 625 5.79 -20.41 -9.36
N ARG A 626 5.48 -20.22 -10.65
CA ARG A 626 5.22 -21.33 -11.57
C ARG A 626 6.42 -22.26 -11.77
N LEU A 627 7.64 -21.71 -11.77
CA LEU A 627 8.86 -22.45 -12.04
C LEU A 627 9.44 -23.10 -10.79
N PHE A 628 9.44 -22.42 -9.64
CA PHE A 628 10.24 -22.85 -8.50
C PHE A 628 9.46 -23.14 -7.24
N ASN A 629 8.15 -22.86 -7.20
CA ASN A 629 7.33 -22.93 -5.98
C ASN A 629 7.95 -22.09 -4.85
N LEU A 630 7.58 -20.80 -4.80
CA LEU A 630 8.12 -19.83 -3.85
C LEU A 630 7.69 -20.11 -2.40
N ARG A 631 6.80 -21.07 -2.17
CA ARG A 631 6.34 -21.49 -0.83
C ARG A 631 7.26 -22.53 -0.20
N THR A 632 8.56 -22.39 -0.40
CA THR A 632 9.61 -23.16 0.26
C THR A 632 10.48 -22.21 1.06
N HIS A 633 11.18 -22.72 2.09
CA HIS A 633 12.10 -21.89 2.89
C HIS A 633 13.08 -21.12 2.04
N GLY A 634 13.49 -21.71 0.93
CA GLY A 634 14.38 -21.13 -0.04
C GLY A 634 14.06 -19.86 -0.78
N TRP A 635 12.81 -19.48 -0.72
CA TRP A 635 12.27 -18.32 -1.40
C TRP A 635 11.50 -17.46 -0.41
N ALA A 636 10.76 -18.11 0.49
CA ALA A 636 9.92 -17.45 1.48
C ALA A 636 10.66 -17.02 2.74
N ASN A 637 11.79 -17.65 3.05
CA ASN A 637 12.47 -17.52 4.34
C ASN A 637 13.97 -17.23 4.21
N VAL A 638 14.39 -16.57 3.13
CA VAL A 638 15.80 -16.23 2.89
C VAL A 638 15.98 -14.72 2.94
N GLN A 639 17.04 -14.27 3.63
CA GLN A 639 17.49 -12.89 3.65
C GLN A 639 19.00 -12.84 3.39
N ALA A 640 19.43 -11.98 2.48
CA ALA A 640 20.82 -11.82 2.12
C ALA A 640 21.33 -10.39 2.32
N MET A 641 22.65 -10.29 2.47
CA MET A 641 23.37 -9.07 2.16
C MET A 641 24.10 -9.24 0.82
N HIS A 642 24.10 -8.19 -0.01
CA HIS A 642 24.87 -8.17 -1.25
C HIS A 642 25.93 -7.08 -1.20
N VAL A 643 27.14 -7.43 -1.67
CA VAL A 643 28.26 -6.48 -1.82
C VAL A 643 28.48 -6.23 -3.31
N ASN A 644 28.24 -4.99 -3.74
CA ASN A 644 28.38 -4.52 -5.11
C ASN A 644 29.70 -3.75 -5.28
N LEU A 645 30.57 -4.22 -6.18
CA LEU A 645 31.90 -3.66 -6.44
C LEU A 645 31.99 -3.21 -7.91
N PRO A 646 32.52 -2.02 -8.22
CA PRO A 646 32.67 -1.56 -9.60
C PRO A 646 33.59 -2.47 -10.41
N LEU A 647 33.28 -2.66 -11.69
CA LEU A 647 34.09 -3.52 -12.57
C LEU A 647 35.50 -2.97 -12.86
N GLY A 648 35.66 -1.64 -12.92
CA GLY A 648 36.90 -1.03 -13.39
C GLY A 648 37.14 -1.31 -14.88
N THR A 649 38.37 -1.66 -15.26
CA THR A 649 38.68 -2.14 -16.63
C THR A 649 38.24 -3.59 -16.82
N ASP A 650 38.18 -4.06 -18.09
CA ASP A 650 37.86 -5.46 -18.39
C ASP A 650 38.84 -6.44 -17.73
N GLU A 651 40.13 -6.10 -17.67
CA GLU A 651 41.16 -6.89 -16.98
C GLU A 651 40.93 -6.94 -15.48
N GLU A 652 40.61 -5.80 -14.86
CA GLU A 652 40.29 -5.71 -13.43
C GLU A 652 39.04 -6.53 -13.09
N ALA A 653 38.01 -6.46 -13.92
CA ALA A 653 36.78 -7.23 -13.75
C ALA A 653 37.04 -8.74 -13.81
N VAL A 654 37.83 -9.20 -14.80
CA VAL A 654 38.21 -10.62 -14.92
C VAL A 654 39.04 -11.07 -13.71
N ALA A 655 40.02 -10.26 -13.28
CA ALA A 655 40.80 -10.55 -12.08
C ALA A 655 39.92 -10.62 -10.82
N MET A 656 38.94 -9.72 -10.69
CA MET A 656 37.99 -9.67 -9.59
C MET A 656 37.10 -10.92 -9.54
N MET A 657 36.53 -11.36 -10.66
CA MET A 657 35.70 -12.58 -10.70
C MET A 657 36.52 -13.83 -10.38
N ASN A 658 37.74 -13.93 -10.91
CA ASN A 658 38.62 -15.07 -10.62
C ASN A 658 39.14 -15.04 -9.17
N ALA A 659 39.31 -13.87 -8.56
CA ALA A 659 39.56 -13.75 -7.12
C ALA A 659 38.32 -14.19 -6.31
N ALA A 660 37.12 -13.78 -6.73
CA ALA A 660 35.86 -14.18 -6.11
C ALA A 660 35.66 -15.69 -6.13
N ARG A 661 35.95 -16.34 -7.26
CA ARG A 661 35.99 -17.80 -7.39
C ARG A 661 36.83 -18.47 -6.29
N LEU A 662 37.97 -17.89 -5.91
CA LEU A 662 38.87 -18.44 -4.90
C LEU A 662 38.48 -18.09 -3.46
N LEU A 663 37.68 -17.05 -3.24
CA LEU A 663 37.29 -16.59 -1.89
C LEU A 663 35.88 -17.05 -1.48
N ILE A 664 34.91 -17.02 -2.39
CA ILE A 664 33.51 -17.36 -2.14
C ILE A 664 33.30 -18.68 -1.38
N PRO A 665 34.07 -19.77 -1.64
CA PRO A 665 33.90 -21.01 -0.92
C PRO A 665 33.96 -20.88 0.61
N TYR A 666 34.65 -19.87 1.12
CA TYR A 666 34.97 -19.73 2.54
C TYR A 666 34.14 -18.64 3.24
N LEU A 667 33.51 -17.74 2.47
CA LEU A 667 32.70 -16.64 3.01
C LEU A 667 31.51 -17.08 3.89
N PRO A 668 30.85 -18.23 3.68
CA PRO A 668 29.81 -18.69 4.61
C PRO A 668 30.37 -18.94 6.02
N GLY A 669 31.65 -19.33 6.15
CA GLY A 669 32.28 -19.50 7.45
C GLY A 669 32.42 -18.19 8.23
N LEU A 670 32.42 -17.05 7.55
CA LEU A 670 32.41 -15.73 8.19
C LEU A 670 30.98 -15.21 8.41
N SER A 671 30.11 -15.38 7.42
CA SER A 671 28.82 -14.67 7.37
C SER A 671 27.62 -15.47 7.85
N ALA A 672 27.67 -16.80 7.98
CA ALA A 672 26.48 -17.59 8.30
C ALA A 672 25.71 -17.06 9.53
N SER A 673 24.40 -16.83 9.38
CA SER A 673 23.51 -16.35 10.44
C SER A 673 22.18 -17.11 10.52
N SER A 674 22.06 -18.23 9.82
CA SER A 674 20.82 -18.99 9.68
C SER A 674 20.83 -20.37 10.36
N PRO A 675 20.99 -20.51 11.70
CA PRO A 675 21.07 -21.82 12.37
C PRO A 675 19.73 -22.55 12.52
N MET A 676 18.61 -21.89 12.26
CA MET A 676 17.27 -22.37 12.58
C MET A 676 16.24 -22.10 11.49
N TYR A 677 15.32 -23.03 11.33
CA TYR A 677 14.00 -22.86 10.73
C TYR A 677 13.06 -23.96 11.27
N ASP A 678 11.75 -23.83 11.07
CA ASP A 678 10.71 -24.73 11.62
C ASP A 678 10.75 -24.90 13.16
N GLY A 679 11.29 -23.92 13.87
CA GLY A 679 11.43 -23.91 15.32
C GLY A 679 12.50 -24.87 15.85
N GLN A 680 13.39 -25.37 14.99
CA GLN A 680 14.44 -26.33 15.35
C GLN A 680 15.82 -25.83 14.94
N LEU A 681 16.85 -26.29 15.66
CA LEU A 681 18.23 -26.19 15.19
C LEU A 681 18.43 -27.17 14.03
N GLN A 682 19.11 -26.69 13.00
CA GLN A 682 19.29 -27.44 11.76
C GLN A 682 20.74 -27.92 11.62
N GLU A 683 20.98 -28.82 10.68
CA GLU A 683 22.28 -29.48 10.53
C GLU A 683 23.35 -28.53 9.99
N ALA A 684 23.01 -27.72 8.97
CA ALA A 684 23.96 -26.79 8.38
C ALA A 684 24.16 -25.56 9.29
N VAL A 685 25.35 -24.97 9.20
CA VAL A 685 25.63 -23.67 9.84
C VAL A 685 24.98 -22.55 9.02
N ASP A 686 25.01 -22.64 7.68
CA ASP A 686 24.33 -21.71 6.78
C ASP A 686 23.15 -22.42 6.10
N ASN A 687 21.98 -22.38 6.73
CA ASN A 687 20.81 -23.07 6.18
C ASN A 687 20.23 -22.33 4.98
N ARG A 688 20.42 -21.00 4.86
CA ARG A 688 20.00 -20.25 3.69
C ARG A 688 20.70 -20.79 2.43
N LEU A 689 22.02 -20.96 2.49
CA LEU A 689 22.80 -21.50 1.39
C LEU A 689 22.57 -23.00 1.19
N ALA A 690 22.39 -23.79 2.25
CA ALA A 690 22.06 -25.22 2.13
C ALA A 690 20.78 -25.44 1.31
N TRP A 691 19.79 -24.57 1.54
CA TRP A 691 18.57 -24.47 0.75
C TRP A 691 18.90 -23.97 -0.68
N ILE A 692 19.66 -22.87 -0.86
CA ILE A 692 19.99 -22.29 -2.19
C ILE A 692 20.68 -23.27 -3.13
N ILE A 693 21.55 -24.13 -2.61
CA ILE A 693 22.19 -25.21 -3.35
C ILE A 693 21.16 -26.14 -4.01
N GLN A 694 19.96 -26.27 -3.43
CA GLN A 694 18.88 -27.13 -3.92
C GLN A 694 17.81 -26.38 -4.75
N HIS A 695 17.55 -25.08 -4.52
CA HIS A 695 16.38 -24.38 -5.08
C HIS A 695 16.30 -24.29 -6.59
N GLN A 696 17.45 -24.21 -7.26
CA GLN A 696 17.53 -23.98 -8.70
C GLN A 696 17.60 -25.30 -9.50
N ALA A 697 17.30 -26.44 -8.88
CA ALA A 697 17.40 -27.76 -9.51
C ALA A 697 16.62 -27.88 -10.84
N ARG A 698 15.59 -27.06 -11.05
CA ARG A 698 14.79 -27.03 -12.29
C ARG A 698 15.49 -26.31 -13.45
N ILE A 699 16.36 -25.33 -13.15
CA ILE A 699 17.15 -24.57 -14.14
C ILE A 699 18.58 -24.44 -13.59
N PRO A 700 19.37 -25.53 -13.57
CA PRO A 700 20.68 -25.54 -12.94
C PRO A 700 21.65 -24.52 -13.56
N GLU A 701 21.48 -24.16 -14.84
CA GLU A 701 22.31 -23.16 -15.52
C GLU A 701 22.25 -21.76 -14.88
N SER A 702 21.15 -21.45 -14.19
CA SER A 702 20.97 -20.17 -13.47
C SER A 702 21.90 -20.04 -12.26
N CYS A 703 22.23 -21.15 -11.62
CA CYS A 703 22.95 -21.21 -10.36
C CYS A 703 24.39 -21.70 -10.54
N GLY A 704 24.63 -22.50 -11.59
CA GLY A 704 25.88 -23.24 -11.74
C GLY A 704 26.12 -24.10 -10.50
N ASP A 705 27.37 -24.12 -10.03
CA ASP A 705 27.75 -24.77 -8.78
C ASP A 705 27.80 -23.80 -7.59
N ILE A 706 27.11 -22.65 -7.67
CA ILE A 706 27.24 -21.48 -6.78
C ILE A 706 28.61 -20.80 -6.87
N VAL A 707 29.70 -21.56 -6.71
CA VAL A 707 31.06 -21.06 -6.88
C VAL A 707 31.25 -20.63 -8.34
N PRO A 708 31.61 -19.37 -8.62
CA PRO A 708 31.79 -18.91 -10.00
C PRO A 708 32.81 -19.74 -10.78
N GLU A 709 32.56 -19.91 -12.07
CA GLU A 709 33.49 -20.55 -12.99
C GLU A 709 34.66 -19.62 -13.31
N HIS A 710 35.80 -20.19 -13.72
CA HIS A 710 36.92 -19.40 -14.20
C HIS A 710 36.54 -18.70 -15.52
N ILE A 711 36.90 -17.42 -15.66
CA ILE A 711 36.69 -16.67 -16.89
C ILE A 711 37.99 -16.07 -17.43
N SER A 712 38.12 -16.02 -18.75
CA SER A 712 39.27 -15.42 -19.43
C SER A 712 39.01 -13.99 -19.92
N THR A 713 37.75 -13.66 -20.24
CA THR A 713 37.32 -12.34 -20.72
C THR A 713 35.85 -12.10 -20.36
N LEU A 714 35.39 -10.85 -20.40
CA LEU A 714 33.96 -10.54 -20.25
C LEU A 714 33.11 -11.13 -21.40
N ALA A 715 33.67 -11.25 -22.60
CA ALA A 715 33.02 -11.91 -23.71
C ALA A 715 32.81 -13.42 -23.44
N ALA A 716 33.82 -14.09 -22.86
CA ALA A 716 33.69 -15.47 -22.41
C ALA A 716 32.62 -15.61 -21.32
N TYR A 717 32.56 -14.71 -20.34
CA TYR A 717 31.47 -14.72 -19.34
C TYR A 717 30.08 -14.61 -19.99
N ARG A 718 29.89 -13.67 -20.92
CA ARG A 718 28.59 -13.54 -21.63
C ARG A 718 28.24 -14.80 -22.42
N LYS A 719 29.23 -15.42 -23.07
CA LYS A 719 29.03 -16.61 -23.91
C LYS A 719 28.81 -17.86 -23.08
N ASP A 720 29.66 -18.12 -22.11
CA ASP A 720 29.81 -19.42 -21.45
C ASP A 720 29.03 -19.48 -20.12
N VAL A 721 28.73 -18.33 -19.51
CA VAL A 721 27.91 -18.24 -18.28
C VAL A 721 26.49 -17.79 -18.58
N LEU A 722 26.32 -16.60 -19.18
CA LEU A 722 24.97 -16.06 -19.46
C LEU A 722 24.28 -16.77 -20.64
N GLY A 723 25.04 -17.19 -21.66
CA GLY A 723 24.52 -17.86 -22.84
C GLY A 723 23.71 -19.13 -22.53
N PRO A 724 24.29 -20.13 -21.83
CA PRO A 724 23.57 -21.34 -21.43
C PRO A 724 22.35 -21.05 -20.56
N MET A 725 22.47 -20.11 -19.62
CA MET A 725 21.37 -19.69 -18.74
C MET A 725 20.20 -19.12 -19.55
N TYR A 726 20.46 -18.18 -20.46
CA TYR A 726 19.41 -17.61 -21.32
C TYR A 726 18.83 -18.66 -22.28
N ALA A 727 19.65 -19.54 -22.84
CA ALA A 727 19.17 -20.64 -23.67
C ALA A 727 18.28 -21.64 -22.88
N ALA A 728 18.50 -21.81 -21.58
CA ALA A 728 17.63 -22.60 -20.72
C ALA A 728 16.28 -21.90 -20.49
N VAL A 729 16.28 -20.59 -20.25
CA VAL A 729 15.05 -19.77 -20.15
C VAL A 729 14.27 -19.79 -21.47
N ASP A 730 14.96 -19.71 -22.61
CA ASP A 730 14.34 -19.69 -23.95
C ASP A 730 13.61 -20.99 -24.29
N ARG A 731 14.01 -22.11 -23.68
CA ARG A 731 13.36 -23.42 -23.83
C ARG A 731 12.07 -23.55 -23.00
N LEU A 732 11.77 -22.59 -22.13
CA LEU A 732 10.62 -22.64 -21.23
C LEU A 732 9.47 -21.74 -21.70
N PRO A 733 8.22 -22.22 -21.69
CA PRO A 733 7.07 -21.43 -22.09
C PRO A 733 6.87 -20.26 -21.12
N ASP A 734 6.62 -19.07 -21.68
CA ASP A 734 6.31 -17.82 -20.98
C ASP A 734 7.34 -17.42 -19.90
N ALA A 735 8.61 -17.79 -20.06
CA ALA A 735 9.68 -17.50 -19.09
C ALA A 735 10.57 -16.31 -19.50
N GLN A 736 10.32 -15.68 -20.65
CA GLN A 736 11.17 -14.62 -21.23
C GLN A 736 11.40 -13.41 -20.33
N VAL A 737 10.51 -13.17 -19.36
CA VAL A 737 10.68 -12.10 -18.37
C VAL A 737 11.89 -12.34 -17.45
N LEU A 738 12.34 -13.60 -17.30
CA LEU A 738 13.52 -13.99 -16.52
C LEU A 738 14.82 -13.94 -17.34
N ARG A 739 14.77 -13.64 -18.64
CA ARG A 739 15.93 -13.59 -19.54
C ARG A 739 16.76 -12.32 -19.31
N ARG A 740 17.26 -12.15 -18.08
CA ARG A 740 17.96 -10.98 -17.55
C ARG A 740 19.07 -11.41 -16.59
N GLU A 741 20.02 -10.51 -16.36
CA GLU A 741 21.18 -10.78 -15.49
C GLU A 741 20.80 -11.07 -14.04
N PHE A 742 19.66 -10.54 -13.55
CA PHE A 742 19.18 -10.78 -12.20
C PHE A 742 18.84 -12.26 -11.92
N PHE A 743 18.57 -13.04 -12.96
CA PHE A 743 18.24 -14.47 -12.84
C PHE A 743 19.47 -15.34 -12.52
N ASN A 744 20.69 -14.79 -12.69
CA ASN A 744 21.91 -15.48 -12.32
C ASN A 744 22.04 -15.51 -10.78
N ALA A 745 22.06 -16.72 -10.23
CA ALA A 745 22.07 -17.02 -8.80
C ALA A 745 23.42 -17.58 -8.31
N ARG A 746 24.49 -17.44 -9.09
CA ARG A 746 25.87 -17.75 -8.63
C ARG A 746 26.26 -16.85 -7.45
N GLY A 747 27.23 -17.33 -6.68
CA GLY A 747 27.75 -16.65 -5.50
C GLY A 747 28.42 -15.31 -5.77
N ALA A 748 28.91 -15.09 -7.00
CA ALA A 748 29.15 -13.75 -7.54
C ALA A 748 28.75 -13.67 -9.00
N VAL A 749 28.23 -12.50 -9.40
CA VAL A 749 27.72 -12.26 -10.75
C VAL A 749 28.08 -10.86 -11.22
N PHE A 750 28.32 -10.70 -12.52
CA PHE A 750 28.36 -9.37 -13.13
C PHE A 750 26.95 -8.84 -13.42
N LYS A 751 26.73 -7.57 -13.05
CA LYS A 751 25.59 -6.75 -13.44
C LYS A 751 26.10 -5.69 -14.43
N PHE A 752 26.10 -6.02 -15.71
CA PHE A 752 26.60 -5.09 -16.73
C PHE A 752 25.75 -3.83 -16.82
N SER A 753 24.44 -3.92 -16.51
CA SER A 753 23.55 -2.74 -16.45
C SER A 753 23.92 -1.74 -15.34
N ARG A 754 24.62 -2.18 -14.29
CA ARG A 754 25.10 -1.35 -13.17
C ARG A 754 26.61 -1.16 -13.17
N HIS A 755 27.31 -1.75 -14.14
CA HIS A 755 28.77 -1.79 -14.21
C HIS A 755 29.44 -2.27 -12.90
N SER A 756 28.86 -3.31 -12.28
CA SER A 756 29.33 -3.88 -11.00
C SER A 756 29.42 -5.43 -11.02
N MET A 757 30.21 -5.98 -10.11
CA MET A 757 30.14 -7.37 -9.65
C MET A 757 29.43 -7.41 -8.29
N GLU A 758 28.48 -8.31 -8.15
CA GLU A 758 27.67 -8.49 -6.94
C GLU A 758 28.05 -9.82 -6.29
N VAL A 759 28.47 -9.80 -5.01
CA VAL A 759 28.70 -11.00 -4.18
C VAL A 759 27.42 -11.30 -3.39
N ARG A 760 26.93 -12.55 -3.46
CA ARG A 760 25.56 -12.94 -3.04
C ARG A 760 25.48 -14.08 -2.03
N VAL A 761 26.62 -14.66 -1.64
CA VAL A 761 26.67 -15.76 -0.67
C VAL A 761 26.59 -15.30 0.78
N LEU A 762 26.43 -14.01 1.03
CA LEU A 762 26.53 -13.45 2.37
C LEU A 762 25.15 -13.39 3.03
N ASP A 763 25.05 -13.99 4.20
CA ASP A 763 23.90 -13.91 5.09
C ASP A 763 23.79 -12.50 5.71
N THR A 764 22.58 -11.97 5.90
CA THR A 764 22.38 -10.72 6.66
C THR A 764 22.75 -10.93 8.14
N GLN A 765 23.44 -9.97 8.76
CA GLN A 765 23.97 -10.08 10.13
C GLN A 765 23.01 -9.52 11.21
N GLU A 766 23.45 -9.55 12.47
CA GLU A 766 22.70 -9.02 13.62
C GLU A 766 22.53 -7.50 13.60
N CYS A 767 23.40 -6.77 12.90
CA CYS A 767 23.31 -5.32 12.72
C CYS A 767 24.17 -4.83 11.54
N VAL A 768 23.88 -3.61 11.07
CA VAL A 768 24.56 -2.98 9.94
C VAL A 768 26.08 -2.94 10.11
N LYS A 769 26.59 -2.68 11.32
CA LYS A 769 28.03 -2.69 11.60
C LYS A 769 28.69 -4.05 11.31
N MET A 770 28.00 -5.14 11.61
CA MET A 770 28.48 -6.49 11.33
C MET A 770 28.39 -6.80 9.83
N ASP A 771 27.31 -6.38 9.16
CA ASP A 771 27.21 -6.46 7.69
C ASP A 771 28.38 -5.71 7.02
N VAL A 772 28.69 -4.50 7.50
CA VAL A 772 29.81 -3.69 7.00
C VAL A 772 31.16 -4.34 7.29
N ALA A 773 31.33 -5.01 8.43
CA ALA A 773 32.56 -5.77 8.73
C ALA A 773 32.76 -6.95 7.77
N VAL A 774 31.70 -7.69 7.46
CA VAL A 774 31.71 -8.77 6.45
C VAL A 774 32.00 -8.20 5.06
N ALA A 775 31.42 -7.04 4.72
CA ALA A 775 31.70 -6.36 3.45
C ALA A 775 33.15 -5.87 3.35
N ALA A 776 33.74 -5.36 4.44
CA ALA A 776 35.13 -4.93 4.51
C ALA A 776 36.09 -6.10 4.24
N PHE A 777 35.87 -7.22 4.95
CA PHE A 777 36.63 -8.45 4.73
C PHE A 777 36.52 -8.90 3.27
N THR A 778 35.31 -8.92 2.73
CA THR A 778 35.05 -9.36 1.35
C THR A 778 35.73 -8.45 0.34
N ARG A 779 35.52 -7.13 0.39
CA ARG A 779 36.11 -6.14 -0.53
C ARG A 779 37.64 -6.20 -0.52
N HIS A 780 38.25 -6.16 0.66
CA HIS A 780 39.71 -6.07 0.79
C HIS A 780 40.38 -7.43 0.57
N GLY A 781 39.73 -8.54 0.94
CA GLY A 781 40.18 -9.89 0.61
C GLY A 781 40.21 -10.14 -0.90
N LEU A 782 39.15 -9.74 -1.62
CA LEU A 782 39.11 -9.79 -3.09
C LEU A 782 40.16 -8.89 -3.72
N ARG A 783 40.32 -7.66 -3.23
CA ARG A 783 41.33 -6.72 -3.72
C ARG A 783 42.74 -7.26 -3.57
N TRP A 784 43.07 -7.85 -2.41
CA TRP A 784 44.37 -8.46 -2.16
C TRP A 784 44.61 -9.71 -3.02
N LEU A 785 43.59 -10.53 -3.25
CA LEU A 785 43.70 -11.68 -4.16
C LEU A 785 43.93 -11.20 -5.59
N ALA A 786 43.15 -10.24 -6.07
CA ALA A 786 43.23 -9.73 -7.43
C ALA A 786 44.53 -8.95 -7.72
N SER A 787 45.23 -8.45 -6.69
CA SER A 787 46.50 -7.72 -6.88
C SER A 787 47.70 -8.62 -7.18
N LYS A 788 47.53 -9.94 -7.26
CA LYS A 788 48.60 -10.92 -7.49
C LYS A 788 48.17 -11.97 -8.52
N PRO A 789 49.13 -12.69 -9.15
CA PRO A 789 48.80 -13.83 -10.00
C PRO A 789 47.99 -14.88 -9.22
N LEU A 790 46.84 -15.26 -9.78
CA LEU A 790 45.93 -16.22 -9.15
C LEU A 790 46.31 -17.66 -9.54
N PRO A 791 46.37 -18.60 -8.60
CA PRO A 791 46.67 -20.00 -8.90
C PRO A 791 45.48 -20.68 -9.59
N THR A 792 45.79 -21.66 -10.44
CA THR A 792 44.76 -22.56 -10.98
C THR A 792 44.40 -23.59 -9.92
N VAL A 793 43.12 -23.60 -9.53
CA VAL A 793 42.54 -24.57 -8.60
C VAL A 793 41.39 -25.28 -9.30
N ASP A 794 41.28 -26.59 -9.13
CA ASP A 794 40.17 -27.38 -9.68
C ASP A 794 38.81 -26.89 -9.14
N GLN A 795 37.80 -26.82 -10.01
CA GLN A 795 36.46 -26.34 -9.63
C GLN A 795 35.80 -27.26 -8.60
N GLY A 796 35.97 -28.58 -8.75
CA GLY A 796 35.38 -29.56 -7.84
C GLY A 796 35.92 -29.43 -6.41
N VAL A 797 37.20 -29.08 -6.26
CA VAL A 797 37.80 -28.77 -4.95
C VAL A 797 37.12 -27.55 -4.31
N LEU A 798 36.96 -26.45 -5.06
CA LEU A 798 36.33 -25.23 -4.53
C LEU A 798 34.86 -25.47 -4.16
N VAL A 799 34.13 -26.26 -4.94
CA VAL A 799 32.73 -26.61 -4.66
C VAL A 799 32.63 -27.54 -3.44
N ALA A 800 33.56 -28.48 -3.28
CA ALA A 800 33.64 -29.33 -2.10
C ALA A 800 33.95 -28.51 -0.83
N ASP A 801 34.91 -27.58 -0.91
CA ASP A 801 35.26 -26.67 0.19
C ASP A 801 34.10 -25.74 0.54
N PHE A 802 33.35 -25.23 -0.46
CA PHE A 802 32.14 -24.44 -0.24
C PHE A 802 31.06 -25.22 0.50
N ARG A 803 30.75 -26.44 0.04
CA ARG A 803 29.77 -27.31 0.71
C ARG A 803 30.22 -27.68 2.13
N SER A 804 31.50 -28.02 2.32
CA SER A 804 32.04 -28.28 3.66
C SER A 804 31.83 -27.08 4.59
N THR A 805 32.11 -25.87 4.08
CA THR A 805 31.96 -24.61 4.83
C THR A 805 30.50 -24.29 5.17
N VAL A 806 29.56 -24.46 4.24
CA VAL A 806 28.12 -24.22 4.47
C VAL A 806 27.58 -25.10 5.61
N TRP A 807 28.02 -26.37 5.67
CA TRP A 807 27.54 -27.30 6.70
C TRP A 807 28.29 -27.19 8.04
N HIS A 808 29.58 -26.83 8.02
CA HIS A 808 30.44 -26.95 9.20
C HIS A 808 31.08 -25.63 9.65
N GLY A 809 30.75 -24.51 9.01
CA GLY A 809 31.15 -23.16 9.43
C GLY A 809 32.66 -22.97 9.46
N THR A 810 33.16 -22.23 10.46
CA THR A 810 34.60 -21.96 10.63
C THR A 810 35.42 -23.24 10.88
N GLY A 811 34.81 -24.27 11.48
CA GLY A 811 35.46 -25.55 11.78
C GLY A 811 35.53 -26.53 10.60
N ALA A 812 34.95 -26.18 9.44
CA ALA A 812 34.92 -27.04 8.27
C ALA A 812 36.33 -27.43 7.80
N ARG A 813 36.54 -28.72 7.49
CA ARG A 813 37.78 -29.18 6.86
C ARG A 813 37.75 -28.85 5.38
N VAL A 814 38.81 -28.23 4.89
CA VAL A 814 38.93 -27.75 3.50
C VAL A 814 40.31 -28.05 2.94
N THR A 815 40.38 -28.16 1.61
CA THR A 815 41.64 -28.38 0.89
C THR A 815 42.37 -27.07 0.64
N ALA A 816 41.66 -26.06 0.13
CA ALA A 816 42.13 -24.68 -0.05
C ALA A 816 43.61 -24.53 -0.49
N PRO A 817 44.06 -25.20 -1.56
CA PRO A 817 45.50 -25.29 -1.90
C PRO A 817 46.13 -23.93 -2.26
N HIS A 818 45.31 -22.94 -2.59
CA HIS A 818 45.71 -21.56 -2.85
C HIS A 818 45.95 -20.72 -1.59
N PHE A 819 45.63 -21.26 -0.41
CA PHE A 819 45.88 -20.65 0.89
C PHE A 819 46.72 -21.54 1.81
N LEU A 820 46.46 -22.85 1.84
CA LEU A 820 47.03 -23.80 2.79
C LEU A 820 47.72 -24.95 2.04
N ALA A 821 49.02 -25.14 2.29
CA ALA A 821 49.83 -26.13 1.56
C ALA A 821 49.43 -27.60 1.82
N GLN A 822 48.81 -27.90 2.96
CA GLN A 822 48.42 -29.27 3.37
C GLN A 822 46.92 -29.39 3.69
N GLY A 823 46.10 -28.45 3.22
CA GLY A 823 44.73 -28.28 3.70
C GLY A 823 44.66 -27.81 5.15
N GLY A 824 43.45 -27.63 5.65
CA GLY A 824 43.20 -27.16 7.02
C GLY A 824 41.73 -26.90 7.27
N THR A 825 41.43 -25.80 7.95
CA THR A 825 40.08 -25.37 8.29
C THR A 825 39.68 -24.09 7.57
N THR A 826 38.38 -23.88 7.40
CA THR A 826 37.87 -22.60 6.88
C THR A 826 38.34 -21.42 7.72
N ARG A 827 38.45 -21.57 9.04
CA ARG A 827 39.01 -20.55 9.93
C ARG A 827 40.43 -20.14 9.53
N GLU A 828 41.31 -21.09 9.27
CA GLU A 828 42.70 -20.81 8.86
C GLU A 828 42.75 -20.12 7.49
N VAL A 829 41.86 -20.50 6.57
CA VAL A 829 41.71 -19.80 5.28
C VAL A 829 41.27 -18.35 5.49
N LEU A 830 40.24 -18.12 6.31
CA LEU A 830 39.74 -16.78 6.60
C LEU A 830 40.80 -15.91 7.29
N GLN A 831 41.61 -16.49 8.20
CA GLN A 831 42.74 -15.81 8.83
C GLN A 831 43.80 -15.39 7.80
N ALA A 832 44.17 -16.28 6.88
CA ALA A 832 45.14 -15.96 5.82
C ALA A 832 44.63 -14.83 4.89
N VAL A 833 43.32 -14.82 4.59
CA VAL A 833 42.70 -13.75 3.81
C VAL A 833 42.66 -12.44 4.62
N LEU A 834 42.36 -12.49 5.92
CA LEU A 834 42.36 -11.33 6.81
C LEU A 834 43.72 -10.63 6.82
N GLU A 835 44.80 -11.41 7.01
CA GLU A 835 46.18 -10.90 7.01
C GLU A 835 46.52 -10.20 5.68
N GLY A 836 46.12 -10.79 4.57
CA GLY A 836 46.26 -10.19 3.24
C GLY A 836 45.43 -8.92 3.07
N ALA A 837 44.17 -8.96 3.46
CA ALA A 837 43.24 -7.83 3.39
C ALA A 837 43.77 -6.61 4.16
N ARG A 838 44.37 -6.83 5.35
CA ARG A 838 44.99 -5.76 6.16
C ARG A 838 46.08 -4.98 5.41
N THR A 839 46.77 -5.61 4.45
CA THR A 839 47.84 -4.94 3.67
C THR A 839 47.32 -3.96 2.61
N VAL A 840 46.06 -4.11 2.19
CA VAL A 840 45.43 -3.28 1.14
C VAL A 840 44.27 -2.44 1.66
N CYS A 841 43.84 -2.68 2.90
CA CYS A 841 42.76 -1.96 3.58
C CYS A 841 43.23 -0.56 3.99
N PRO A 842 42.45 0.49 3.69
CA PRO A 842 42.79 1.84 4.12
C PRO A 842 42.66 1.98 5.65
N PRO A 843 43.44 2.89 6.29
CA PRO A 843 43.47 3.00 7.75
C PRO A 843 42.11 3.27 8.42
N ASP A 844 41.20 3.99 7.74
CA ASP A 844 39.88 4.34 8.26
C ASP A 844 38.88 3.17 8.23
N GLU A 845 39.20 2.07 7.55
CA GLU A 845 38.37 0.86 7.49
C GLU A 845 39.00 -0.34 8.26
N LEU A 846 40.22 -0.19 8.80
CA LEU A 846 40.92 -1.30 9.48
C LEU A 846 40.16 -1.88 10.68
N HIS A 847 39.41 -1.04 11.41
CA HIS A 847 38.66 -1.51 12.57
C HIS A 847 37.58 -2.54 12.20
N TYR A 848 37.05 -2.49 10.98
CA TYR A 848 36.08 -3.49 10.50
C TYR A 848 36.73 -4.85 10.29
N LEU A 849 38.01 -4.89 9.90
CA LEU A 849 38.78 -6.12 9.85
C LEU A 849 39.07 -6.66 11.26
N ASP A 850 39.26 -5.80 12.26
CA ASP A 850 39.38 -6.23 13.66
C ASP A 850 38.06 -6.89 14.17
N ILE A 851 36.90 -6.37 13.75
CA ILE A 851 35.60 -6.99 14.04
C ILE A 851 35.48 -8.36 13.35
N ALA A 852 35.84 -8.43 12.06
CA ALA A 852 35.84 -9.70 11.32
C ALA A 852 36.78 -10.74 11.94
N GLU A 853 37.94 -10.32 12.47
CA GLU A 853 38.87 -11.19 13.20
C GLU A 853 38.21 -11.82 14.44
N GLY A 854 37.40 -11.04 15.18
CA GLY A 854 36.59 -11.56 16.29
C GLY A 854 35.66 -12.69 15.84
N VAL A 855 34.95 -12.49 14.72
CA VAL A 855 34.07 -13.52 14.14
C VAL A 855 34.85 -14.75 13.71
N ILE A 856 36.00 -14.60 13.05
CA ILE A 856 36.85 -15.72 12.64
C ILE A 856 37.31 -16.53 13.86
N ARG A 857 37.66 -15.84 14.95
CA ARG A 857 38.12 -16.46 16.20
C ARG A 857 37.00 -17.17 16.96
N GLU A 858 35.80 -16.61 17.00
CA GLU A 858 34.71 -17.12 17.85
C GLU A 858 33.72 -18.00 17.10
N GLY A 859 33.68 -17.90 15.78
CA GLY A 859 32.70 -18.51 14.91
C GLY A 859 31.70 -17.49 14.38
N SER A 860 31.06 -17.84 13.26
CA SER A 860 29.97 -17.08 12.65
C SER A 860 28.82 -16.81 13.63
N LEU A 861 27.94 -15.85 13.32
CA LEU A 861 26.75 -15.58 14.14
C LEU A 861 25.92 -16.86 14.35
N SER A 862 25.74 -17.66 13.30
CA SER A 862 25.04 -18.95 13.36
C SER A 862 25.68 -19.92 14.35
N GLU A 863 27.01 -20.07 14.35
CA GLU A 863 27.73 -20.93 15.31
C GLU A 863 27.53 -20.44 16.75
N ARG A 864 27.62 -19.13 16.99
CA ARG A 864 27.43 -18.53 18.32
C ARG A 864 25.98 -18.69 18.81
N MET A 865 24.99 -18.46 17.95
CA MET A 865 23.57 -18.69 18.23
C MET A 865 23.30 -20.16 18.55
N ALA A 866 23.79 -21.08 17.71
CA ALA A 866 23.63 -22.51 17.91
C ALA A 866 24.27 -22.97 19.23
N ALA A 867 25.43 -22.42 19.61
CA ALA A 867 26.06 -22.74 20.89
C ALA A 867 25.19 -22.34 22.10
N VAL A 868 24.48 -21.20 22.04
CA VAL A 868 23.55 -20.77 23.09
C VAL A 868 22.29 -21.62 23.14
N LEU A 869 21.80 -22.10 21.99
CA LEU A 869 20.53 -22.81 21.89
C LEU A 869 20.65 -24.32 22.08
N ARG A 870 21.80 -24.92 21.73
CA ARG A 870 22.04 -26.37 21.80
C ARG A 870 21.74 -26.99 23.17
N PRO A 871 22.03 -26.35 24.32
CA PRO A 871 21.64 -26.87 25.64
C PRO A 871 20.12 -27.08 25.83
N HIS A 872 19.29 -26.41 25.02
CA HIS A 872 17.83 -26.48 25.08
C HIS A 872 17.21 -27.36 23.99
N ALA A 873 18.01 -27.90 23.06
CA ALA A 873 17.52 -28.57 21.85
C ALA A 873 16.66 -29.82 22.11
N SER A 874 16.79 -30.46 23.28
CA SER A 874 16.02 -31.65 23.64
C SER A 874 14.61 -31.36 24.18
N ASP A 875 14.30 -30.12 24.53
CA ASP A 875 12.98 -29.68 25.02
C ASP A 875 12.43 -28.56 24.12
N PRO A 876 11.43 -28.85 23.27
CA PRO A 876 10.85 -27.87 22.35
C PRO A 876 10.34 -26.59 23.03
N GLN A 877 9.82 -26.68 24.26
CA GLN A 877 9.35 -25.50 24.97
C GLN A 877 10.50 -24.65 25.52
N ALA A 878 11.55 -25.30 26.03
CA ALA A 878 12.75 -24.60 26.47
C ALA A 878 13.48 -23.95 25.29
N LEU A 879 13.62 -24.68 24.17
CA LEU A 879 14.19 -24.16 22.92
C LEU A 879 13.40 -22.95 22.44
N GLY A 880 12.06 -23.05 22.34
CA GLY A 880 11.21 -21.94 21.91
C GLY A 880 11.38 -20.68 22.76
N ARG A 881 11.47 -20.82 24.09
CA ARG A 881 11.74 -19.67 24.99
C ARG A 881 13.14 -19.08 24.80
N ALA A 882 14.15 -19.92 24.66
CA ALA A 882 15.54 -19.49 24.46
C ALA A 882 15.72 -18.79 23.11
N THR A 883 15.15 -19.35 22.04
CA THR A 883 15.16 -18.77 20.70
C THR A 883 14.43 -17.43 20.67
N ARG A 884 13.25 -17.30 21.30
CA ARG A 884 12.55 -16.01 21.35
C ARG A 884 13.38 -14.93 22.02
N ARG A 885 13.93 -15.23 23.19
CA ARG A 885 14.80 -14.29 23.89
C ARG A 885 16.01 -13.89 23.03
N LEU A 886 16.65 -14.84 22.37
CA LEU A 886 17.79 -14.59 21.51
C LEU A 886 17.43 -13.64 20.35
N TYR A 887 16.32 -13.91 19.65
CA TYR A 887 15.91 -13.09 18.52
C TYR A 887 15.39 -11.70 18.94
N ASP A 888 14.81 -11.57 20.14
CA ASP A 888 14.52 -10.26 20.74
C ASP A 888 15.82 -9.47 20.96
N GLU A 889 16.84 -10.09 21.57
CA GLU A 889 18.17 -9.48 21.78
C GLU A 889 18.83 -9.10 20.45
N LEU A 890 18.77 -9.95 19.42
CA LEU A 890 19.35 -9.67 18.11
C LEU A 890 18.62 -8.50 17.42
N ALA A 891 17.30 -8.45 17.48
CA ALA A 891 16.58 -7.36 16.86
C ALA A 891 16.78 -6.02 17.61
N ASP A 892 17.12 -6.04 18.90
CA ASP A 892 17.57 -4.84 19.63
C ASP A 892 18.97 -4.42 19.13
N CYS A 893 19.87 -5.39 18.93
CA CYS A 893 21.20 -5.15 18.34
C CYS A 893 21.11 -4.47 16.97
N LEU A 894 20.16 -4.88 16.12
CA LEU A 894 19.89 -4.24 14.82
C LEU A 894 19.47 -2.78 14.98
N ALA A 895 18.51 -2.51 15.87
CA ALA A 895 17.99 -1.16 16.10
C ALA A 895 19.05 -0.20 16.66
N ASP A 896 19.92 -0.70 17.55
CA ASP A 896 20.98 0.08 18.20
C ASP A 896 22.30 0.07 17.41
N ASN A 897 22.37 -0.67 16.31
CA ASN A 897 23.56 -0.91 15.50
C ASN A 897 24.78 -1.37 16.34
N GLN A 898 24.54 -2.35 17.21
CA GLN A 898 25.56 -2.95 18.09
C GLN A 898 25.79 -4.42 17.75
N PRO A 899 27.06 -4.90 17.72
CA PRO A 899 27.33 -6.32 17.61
C PRO A 899 26.72 -7.10 18.77
N TRP A 900 26.20 -8.30 18.50
CA TRP A 900 25.60 -9.09 19.56
C TRP A 900 26.67 -9.60 20.52
N ALA A 901 26.49 -9.28 21.81
CA ALA A 901 27.49 -9.54 22.83
C ALA A 901 27.67 -11.03 23.18
N GLY A 902 26.64 -11.84 22.87
CA GLY A 902 26.45 -13.14 23.51
C GLY A 902 26.35 -13.01 25.03
N ARG A 903 25.99 -14.08 25.73
CA ARG A 903 26.26 -14.15 27.17
C ARG A 903 27.77 -14.43 27.34
N ASN A 904 28.57 -13.36 27.37
CA ASN A 904 30.03 -13.31 27.61
C ASN A 904 30.96 -13.68 26.42
N LEU A 905 30.90 -12.97 25.28
CA LEU A 905 31.89 -13.11 24.20
C LEU A 905 32.50 -11.78 23.71
N TRP A 906 32.72 -10.79 24.59
CA TRP A 906 33.60 -9.65 24.30
C TRP A 906 34.52 -9.33 25.47
#